data_AF-F0MC78-F1
#
_entry.id   AF-F0MC78-F1
#
_cell.length_a   1.000
_cell.length_b   1.000
_cell.length_c   1.000
_cell.angle_alpha   90.00
_cell.angle_beta   90.00
_cell.angle_gamma   90.00
#
_symmetry.space_group_name_H-M   'P 1'
#
loop_
_entity.id
_entity.type
_entity.pdbx_description
1 polymer ?
#
loop_
_entity_poly.entity_id
_entity_poly.type
_entity_poly.pdbx_seq_one_letter_code
_entity_poly.pdbx_strand_id
1 'polypeptide(L)'
;MTDVTTSATDAVDEELVRQLTERARTEGLQLAGEGGLLQKLTKLVMESALDGELDDHLGYDKHDPAGRNGGNSRNGRRPKTLLTEAGPVEISVPRDRDASFEPRIVAKRQRRLTGVDDLVISLSAKGLTHGEIAAHLAEVYGAEVSKQTISTITDRVLEGMGEWQNRPLDPVYPVIFIDCVNVKIRDGQVANRPIYVALAVTVDGTRDILGLWAGEHGDGEGAKYWLRVLTEIKNRGVADCCIVVCDGLKGLPDAIASVWPQTVVQTCIVHLLRNSFRYASKKDWSQIAKDLKPVYTAPSEAAALDRFAEFSGKWEKRYPAIISLWTNAWAEFVPFLQFGACRRMACPSPDGGGGLGESGMARSYRPVRRDQVFLLPPDMRDWLPEDHLVWLVIEIVETLDMSAFEASRRRGGVGAAGYDPRMLLGLLVYAYCRGVRSSRQVERLCHTDIAFKVACAGDVPDHATIARFRAVSEEAFAGLFAQVLLIAARAGLARFGTIAIDGTKIPANASIDANRGRDWFEQHAAEIAAGVVEEAQRVDAAEDALAARGADEGGDRVRGALAMRSARAERIRRAAAELAQQQGRLDADRDARQTGAQARLETSRAGRPVRGRIPDGPLRLAEARAHLERELRDHQAKLDRRAALIAAGKKPMGAPSVPTEEHSRIIRARRVVAAAEAAAARDGQAPTRSLSKAVANTTDPDSRVMPTRRGFVQGYNAQVAVTGDHLIAAVDVNQQPNDMPSFVPMMSAATNAASGLHARTGSPEHQIGVVLADAGYCSNKNLEAPGADRIIALGKGREQHAKAVRSPASGPPPAGANAREAMAHRLRTPEGSAAYKRRGATVEPSIGTLKTILSRFSRRGLDAARSELNLAAAAYNIRKIHTATA
;
A
#
# COMPACT_ATOMS: atom_id res chain seq x y z
N MET A 1 -6.51 45.60 -38.36
CA MET A 1 -5.06 45.35 -38.34
C MET A 1 -4.86 43.96 -37.76
N THR A 2 -4.12 43.16 -38.50
CA THR A 2 -3.99 41.71 -38.40
C THR A 2 -3.37 41.27 -37.08
N ASP A 3 -4.00 40.24 -36.50
CA ASP A 3 -3.48 39.39 -35.44
C ASP A 3 -2.13 38.80 -35.86
N VAL A 4 -1.08 39.10 -35.11
CA VAL A 4 0.23 38.45 -35.24
C VAL A 4 0.55 37.81 -33.89
N THR A 5 -0.18 36.74 -33.56
CA THR A 5 0.31 35.72 -32.65
C THR A 5 1.10 34.72 -33.47
N THR A 6 2.33 35.08 -33.85
CA THR A 6 3.29 34.10 -34.38
C THR A 6 3.59 33.15 -33.23
N SER A 7 3.18 31.89 -33.38
CA SER A 7 3.43 30.87 -32.37
C SER A 7 4.95 30.68 -32.27
N ALA A 8 5.51 30.66 -31.06
CA ALA A 8 6.96 30.44 -30.85
C ALA A 8 7.45 29.09 -31.43
N THR A 9 6.52 28.20 -31.76
CA THR A 9 6.73 26.93 -32.46
C THR A 9 7.15 27.07 -33.93
N ASP A 10 6.82 28.17 -34.62
CA ASP A 10 7.22 28.37 -36.04
C ASP A 10 8.68 28.85 -36.21
N ALA A 11 9.37 29.19 -35.11
CA ALA A 11 10.73 29.72 -35.13
C ALA A 11 11.83 28.63 -35.07
N VAL A 12 11.45 27.37 -34.83
CA VAL A 12 12.40 26.27 -34.61
C VAL A 12 12.09 25.15 -35.59
N ASP A 13 13.05 24.86 -36.48
CA ASP A 13 12.93 23.79 -37.47
C ASP A 13 12.82 22.40 -36.77
N GLU A 14 11.66 21.75 -36.90
CA GLU A 14 11.38 20.44 -36.29
C GLU A 14 12.36 19.36 -36.74
N GLU A 15 12.87 19.45 -37.98
CA GLU A 15 13.85 18.50 -38.51
C GLU A 15 15.23 18.70 -37.86
N LEU A 16 15.60 19.94 -37.57
CA LEU A 16 16.83 20.26 -36.84
C LEU A 16 16.78 19.75 -35.39
N VAL A 17 15.64 19.88 -34.71
CA VAL A 17 15.44 19.36 -33.34
C VAL A 17 15.53 17.84 -33.33
N ARG A 18 14.94 17.16 -34.33
CA ARG A 18 15.03 15.70 -34.48
C ARG A 18 16.47 15.23 -34.67
N GLN A 19 17.22 15.88 -35.56
CA GLN A 19 18.63 15.56 -35.82
C GLN A 19 19.53 15.79 -34.60
N LEU A 20 19.31 16.88 -33.86
CA LEU A 20 20.06 17.18 -32.63
C LEU A 20 19.76 16.18 -31.52
N THR A 21 18.50 15.76 -31.38
CA THR A 21 18.08 14.76 -30.38
C THR A 21 18.64 13.37 -30.71
N GLU A 22 18.68 13.00 -31.99
CA GLU A 22 19.22 11.72 -32.46
C GLU A 22 20.75 11.63 -32.29
N ARG A 23 21.47 12.73 -32.57
CA ARG A 23 22.91 12.85 -32.27
C ARG A 23 23.20 12.78 -30.77
N ALA A 24 22.44 13.50 -29.95
CA ALA A 24 22.62 13.46 -28.50
C ALA A 24 22.40 12.05 -27.92
N ARG A 25 21.43 11.29 -28.45
CA ARG A 25 21.19 9.89 -28.07
C ARG A 25 22.34 8.97 -28.48
N THR A 26 22.96 9.23 -29.62
CA THR A 26 24.09 8.43 -30.15
C THR A 26 25.38 8.71 -29.37
N GLU A 27 25.60 9.96 -28.96
CA GLU A 27 26.78 10.40 -28.20
C GLU A 27 26.62 10.26 -26.67
N GLY A 28 25.45 9.81 -26.19
CA GLY A 28 25.17 9.62 -24.76
C GLY A 28 25.03 10.93 -23.97
N LEU A 29 24.77 12.05 -24.64
CA LEU A 29 24.60 13.36 -24.01
C LEU A 29 23.23 13.46 -23.33
N GLN A 30 23.22 13.95 -22.09
CA GLN A 30 21.98 14.26 -21.39
C GLN A 30 21.30 15.49 -22.00
N LEU A 31 19.96 15.50 -22.00
CA LEU A 31 19.16 16.56 -22.60
C LEU A 31 19.26 17.87 -21.77
N ALA A 32 19.18 17.74 -20.44
CA ALA A 32 19.40 18.79 -19.45
C ALA A 32 20.44 18.31 -18.42
N GLY A 33 21.11 19.25 -17.72
CA GLY A 33 22.20 18.96 -16.76
C GLY A 33 23.57 19.49 -17.20
N GLU A 34 24.58 19.40 -16.33
CA GLU A 34 25.93 19.93 -16.55
C GLU A 34 26.60 19.25 -17.77
N GLY A 35 26.92 20.05 -18.79
CA GLY A 35 27.45 19.56 -20.08
C GLY A 35 26.40 19.03 -21.06
N GLY A 36 25.11 19.16 -20.75
CA GLY A 36 23.98 18.68 -21.57
C GLY A 36 23.74 19.48 -22.86
N LEU A 37 22.89 18.93 -23.75
CA LEU A 37 22.60 19.51 -25.07
C LEU A 37 22.05 20.94 -24.97
N LEU A 38 21.11 21.19 -24.05
CA LEU A 38 20.50 22.51 -23.87
C LEU A 38 21.51 23.57 -23.41
N GLN A 39 22.48 23.22 -22.56
CA GLN A 39 23.54 24.15 -22.15
C GLN A 39 24.47 24.51 -23.31
N LYS A 40 24.83 23.53 -24.15
CA LYS A 40 25.66 23.75 -25.34
C LYS A 40 24.94 24.58 -26.41
N LEU A 41 23.64 24.35 -26.61
CA LEU A 41 22.83 25.16 -27.51
C LEU A 41 22.69 26.60 -26.99
N THR A 42 22.39 26.76 -25.70
CA THR A 42 22.32 28.09 -25.07
C THR A 42 23.64 28.83 -25.20
N LYS A 43 24.78 28.16 -24.97
CA LYS A 43 26.11 28.72 -25.20
C LYS A 43 26.29 29.21 -26.64
N LEU A 44 25.98 28.36 -27.61
CA LEU A 44 26.20 28.66 -29.03
C LEU A 44 25.32 29.82 -29.50
N VAL A 45 24.04 29.84 -29.12
CA VAL A 45 23.12 30.94 -29.43
C VAL A 45 23.62 32.26 -28.82
N MET A 46 24.06 32.23 -27.56
CA MET A 46 24.56 33.43 -26.87
C MET A 46 25.87 33.93 -27.46
N GLU A 47 26.82 33.04 -27.79
CA GLU A 47 28.09 33.41 -28.43
C GLU A 47 27.86 33.97 -29.84
N SER A 48 26.99 33.35 -30.63
CA SER A 48 26.62 33.83 -31.97
C SER A 48 25.93 35.19 -31.92
N ALA A 49 25.02 35.41 -30.98
CA ALA A 49 24.34 36.69 -30.86
C ALA A 49 25.29 37.81 -30.39
N LEU A 50 26.24 37.50 -29.50
CA LEU A 50 27.29 38.46 -29.08
C LEU A 50 28.32 38.74 -30.17
N ASP A 51 28.61 37.76 -31.03
CA ASP A 51 29.45 37.98 -32.22
C ASP A 51 28.73 38.89 -33.22
N GLY A 52 27.43 38.67 -33.46
CA GLY A 52 26.62 39.55 -34.30
C GLY A 52 26.53 40.98 -33.77
N GLU A 53 26.33 41.17 -32.46
CA GLU A 53 26.37 42.51 -31.85
C GLU A 53 27.74 43.19 -32.02
N LEU A 54 28.83 42.41 -32.05
CA LEU A 54 30.18 42.95 -32.27
C LEU A 54 30.45 43.22 -33.75
N ASP A 55 29.92 42.39 -34.66
CA ASP A 55 29.90 42.64 -36.11
C ASP A 55 29.21 43.98 -36.39
N ASP A 56 28.03 44.21 -35.79
CA ASP A 56 27.28 45.47 -35.90
C ASP A 56 28.02 46.66 -35.28
N HIS A 57 28.64 46.49 -34.11
CA HIS A 57 29.38 47.56 -33.41
C HIS A 57 30.65 47.99 -34.15
N LEU A 58 31.36 47.04 -34.78
CA LEU A 58 32.57 47.31 -35.56
C LEU A 58 32.25 47.68 -37.02
N GLY A 59 31.07 47.31 -37.52
CA GLY A 59 30.63 47.54 -38.89
C GLY A 59 31.28 46.60 -39.91
N TYR A 60 31.90 45.51 -39.48
CA TYR A 60 32.53 44.52 -40.33
C TYR A 60 32.67 43.14 -39.66
N ASP A 61 32.68 42.11 -40.51
CA ASP A 61 32.73 40.70 -40.10
C ASP A 61 34.14 40.25 -39.68
N LYS A 62 34.20 39.11 -39.00
CA LYS A 62 35.47 38.49 -38.61
C LYS A 62 36.33 38.16 -39.84
N HIS A 63 37.55 38.72 -39.86
CA HIS A 63 38.54 38.61 -40.95
C HIS A 63 38.19 39.35 -42.25
N ASP A 64 37.19 40.25 -42.24
CA ASP A 64 36.89 41.11 -43.37
C ASP A 64 38.07 42.07 -43.67
N PRO A 65 38.53 42.18 -44.93
CA PRO A 65 39.50 43.19 -45.35
C PRO A 65 39.15 44.63 -44.93
N ALA A 66 37.85 44.96 -44.79
CA ALA A 66 37.37 46.27 -44.33
C ALA A 66 37.83 46.62 -42.91
N GLY A 67 38.15 45.62 -42.07
CA GLY A 67 38.68 45.81 -40.73
C GLY A 67 40.20 46.06 -40.65
N ARG A 68 40.93 46.04 -41.78
CA ARG A 68 42.38 46.29 -41.79
C ARG A 68 42.65 47.80 -41.72
N ASN A 69 43.43 48.22 -40.72
CA ASN A 69 43.75 49.64 -40.43
C ASN A 69 42.58 50.51 -39.96
N GLY A 70 41.43 49.92 -39.57
CA GLY A 70 40.37 50.62 -38.82
C GLY A 70 40.73 50.67 -37.34
N GLY A 71 40.78 51.86 -36.73
CA GLY A 71 41.36 52.10 -35.39
C GLY A 71 40.95 51.09 -34.30
N ASN A 72 39.67 50.69 -34.25
CA ASN A 72 39.18 49.66 -33.34
C ASN A 72 39.06 48.30 -34.03
N SER A 73 39.68 47.28 -33.43
CA SER A 73 39.78 45.91 -33.98
C SER A 73 39.36 44.85 -32.96
N ARG A 74 38.95 43.68 -33.43
CA ARG A 74 38.64 42.52 -32.55
C ARG A 74 39.90 42.10 -31.79
N ASN A 75 39.82 42.02 -30.46
CA ASN A 75 40.94 41.72 -29.57
C ASN A 75 40.63 40.52 -28.65
N GLY A 76 40.35 39.38 -29.27
CA GLY A 76 40.14 38.11 -28.57
C GLY A 76 38.77 37.98 -27.89
N ARG A 77 38.67 36.99 -27.00
CA ARG A 77 37.46 36.66 -26.23
C ARG A 77 37.80 36.53 -24.75
N ARG A 78 36.83 36.77 -23.88
CA ARG A 78 36.92 36.53 -22.43
C ARG A 78 35.92 35.47 -21.99
N PRO A 79 36.31 34.52 -21.12
CA PRO A 79 35.35 33.60 -20.52
C PRO A 79 34.43 34.35 -19.55
N LYS A 80 33.14 34.01 -19.58
CA LYS A 80 32.12 34.52 -18.66
C LYS A 80 31.11 33.41 -18.36
N THR A 81 31.05 33.00 -17.10
CA THR A 81 30.01 32.07 -16.62
C THR A 81 28.71 32.84 -16.38
N LEU A 82 27.64 32.43 -17.06
CA LEU A 82 26.28 32.91 -16.88
C LEU A 82 25.44 31.86 -16.17
N LEU A 83 24.67 32.30 -15.18
CA LEU A 83 23.67 31.47 -14.53
C LEU A 83 22.37 31.55 -15.32
N THR A 84 21.92 30.41 -15.84
CA THR A 84 20.70 30.25 -16.65
C THR A 84 19.77 29.23 -16.00
N GLU A 85 18.52 29.12 -16.46
CA GLU A 85 17.56 28.12 -15.97
C GLU A 85 18.00 26.67 -16.24
N ALA A 86 18.86 26.46 -17.24
CA ALA A 86 19.45 25.15 -17.54
C ALA A 86 20.75 24.88 -16.76
N GLY A 87 21.16 25.80 -15.88
CA GLY A 87 22.39 25.73 -15.07
C GLY A 87 23.48 26.74 -15.48
N PRO A 88 24.68 26.65 -14.89
CA PRO A 88 25.81 27.52 -15.23
C PRO A 88 26.32 27.21 -16.64
N VAL A 89 26.42 28.24 -17.49
CA VAL A 89 26.92 28.15 -18.87
C VAL A 89 28.13 29.07 -19.03
N GLU A 90 29.28 28.51 -19.40
CA GLU A 90 30.49 29.28 -19.70
C GLU A 90 30.49 29.73 -21.17
N ILE A 91 30.33 31.03 -21.39
CA ILE A 91 30.34 31.66 -22.71
C ILE A 91 31.65 32.44 -22.97
N SER A 92 32.03 32.54 -24.24
CA SER A 92 33.22 33.25 -24.71
C SER A 92 32.82 34.60 -25.31
N VAL A 93 32.76 35.62 -24.47
CA VAL A 93 32.31 36.97 -24.86
C VAL A 93 33.40 37.65 -25.70
N PRO A 94 33.09 38.11 -26.92
CA PRO A 94 34.06 38.76 -27.78
C PRO A 94 34.35 40.19 -27.29
N ARG A 95 35.53 40.72 -27.65
CA ARG A 95 36.02 42.02 -27.18
C ARG A 95 36.63 42.82 -28.32
N ASP A 96 36.43 44.13 -28.27
CA ASP A 96 37.11 45.10 -29.12
C ASP A 96 38.39 45.65 -28.44
N ARG A 97 39.33 46.15 -29.25
CA ARG A 97 40.63 46.64 -28.79
C ARG A 97 40.49 47.83 -27.85
N ASP A 98 39.55 48.72 -28.15
CA ASP A 98 39.35 49.97 -27.42
C ASP A 98 38.41 49.82 -26.20
N ALA A 99 37.87 48.62 -25.95
CA ALA A 99 36.93 48.30 -24.87
C ALA A 99 35.62 49.14 -24.89
N SER A 100 35.28 49.68 -26.06
CA SER A 100 34.10 50.52 -26.31
C SER A 100 32.81 49.72 -26.49
N PHE A 101 32.91 48.41 -26.78
CA PHE A 101 31.75 47.55 -27.04
C PHE A 101 30.89 47.35 -25.77
N GLU A 102 29.60 47.64 -25.85
CA GLU A 102 28.59 47.43 -24.79
C GLU A 102 27.50 46.45 -25.24
N PRO A 103 27.65 45.15 -24.91
CA PRO A 103 26.68 44.14 -25.34
C PRO A 103 25.31 44.36 -24.70
N ARG A 104 24.24 44.20 -25.49
CA ARG A 104 22.86 44.43 -25.03
C ARG A 104 22.22 43.13 -24.52
N ILE A 105 22.44 42.01 -25.20
CA ILE A 105 21.89 40.70 -24.80
C ILE A 105 22.45 40.25 -23.44
N VAL A 106 23.75 40.47 -23.21
CA VAL A 106 24.39 40.15 -21.92
C VAL A 106 25.25 41.32 -21.45
N ALA A 107 24.67 42.20 -20.63
CA ALA A 107 25.33 43.42 -20.21
C ALA A 107 26.68 43.17 -19.51
N LYS A 108 27.56 44.18 -19.54
CA LYS A 108 28.85 44.15 -18.84
C LYS A 108 28.61 43.82 -17.35
N ARG A 109 29.36 42.86 -16.82
CA ARG A 109 29.29 42.35 -15.42
C ARG A 109 27.99 41.62 -15.03
N GLN A 110 26.97 41.57 -15.88
CA GLN A 110 25.75 40.79 -15.63
C GLN A 110 26.05 39.29 -15.70
N ARG A 111 26.00 38.56 -14.58
CA ARG A 111 26.26 37.12 -14.51
C ARG A 111 25.00 36.25 -14.37
N ARG A 112 23.83 36.89 -14.30
CA ARG A 112 22.52 36.25 -14.05
C ARG A 112 21.48 36.75 -15.05
N LEU A 113 20.68 35.83 -15.57
CA LEU A 113 19.48 36.14 -16.36
C LEU A 113 18.26 36.26 -15.43
N THR A 114 17.27 37.08 -15.80
CA THR A 114 16.21 37.61 -14.94
C THR A 114 15.26 36.57 -14.32
N GLY A 115 15.10 35.38 -14.91
CA GLY A 115 14.18 34.35 -14.41
C GLY A 115 14.53 33.75 -13.03
N VAL A 116 15.79 33.87 -12.59
CA VAL A 116 16.22 33.35 -11.27
C VAL A 116 15.72 34.22 -10.11
N ASP A 117 15.59 35.53 -10.32
CA ASP A 117 15.15 36.47 -9.28
C ASP A 117 13.68 36.20 -8.90
N ASP A 118 12.81 35.98 -9.89
CA ASP A 118 11.38 35.63 -9.68
C ASP A 118 11.21 34.27 -8.97
N LEU A 119 12.08 33.30 -9.30
CA LEU A 119 12.09 32.00 -8.65
C LEU A 119 12.49 32.13 -7.17
N VAL A 120 13.51 32.93 -6.86
CA VAL A 120 13.94 33.22 -5.49
C VAL A 120 12.80 33.86 -4.68
N ILE A 121 12.08 34.82 -5.28
CA ILE A 121 10.92 35.48 -4.66
C ILE A 121 9.79 34.46 -4.42
N SER A 122 9.49 33.60 -5.40
CA SER A 122 8.48 32.55 -5.29
C SER A 122 8.79 31.53 -4.18
N LEU A 123 10.06 31.11 -4.08
CA LEU A 123 10.50 30.18 -3.04
C LEU A 123 10.48 30.82 -1.65
N SER A 124 10.86 32.09 -1.55
CA SER A 124 10.76 32.87 -0.30
C SER A 124 9.30 33.03 0.14
N ALA A 125 8.39 33.32 -0.80
CA ALA A 125 6.96 33.44 -0.54
C ALA A 125 6.31 32.12 -0.09
N LYS A 126 6.86 30.98 -0.53
CA LYS A 126 6.45 29.63 -0.07
C LYS A 126 6.96 29.27 1.33
N GLY A 127 7.74 30.14 1.97
CA GLY A 127 8.19 29.99 3.35
C GLY A 127 9.52 29.24 3.50
N LEU A 128 10.29 29.05 2.43
CA LEU A 128 11.64 28.48 2.55
C LEU A 128 12.60 29.50 3.17
N THR A 129 13.48 29.03 4.04
CA THR A 129 14.56 29.84 4.60
C THR A 129 15.60 30.18 3.53
N HIS A 130 16.34 31.27 3.72
CA HIS A 130 17.41 31.67 2.78
C HIS A 130 18.48 30.58 2.60
N GLY A 131 18.68 29.70 3.60
CA GLY A 131 19.57 28.55 3.48
C GLY A 131 19.00 27.43 2.62
N GLU A 132 17.71 27.11 2.78
CA GLU A 132 17.02 26.10 1.98
C GLU A 132 16.88 26.54 0.52
N ILE A 133 16.64 27.83 0.27
CA ILE A 133 16.60 28.39 -1.10
C ILE A 133 17.97 28.24 -1.76
N ALA A 134 19.06 28.58 -1.04
CA ALA A 134 20.42 28.41 -1.55
C ALA A 134 20.73 26.94 -1.87
N ALA A 135 20.34 26.02 -0.98
CA ALA A 135 20.52 24.58 -1.19
C ALA A 135 19.68 24.07 -2.38
N HIS A 136 18.43 24.52 -2.50
CA HIS A 136 17.53 24.13 -3.59
C HIS A 136 18.04 24.62 -4.95
N LEU A 137 18.56 25.85 -5.02
CA LEU A 137 19.17 26.38 -6.23
C LEU A 137 20.47 25.66 -6.60
N ALA A 138 21.26 25.24 -5.61
CA ALA A 138 22.45 24.43 -5.84
C ALA A 138 22.11 23.01 -6.32
N GLU A 139 21.11 22.36 -5.73
CA GLU A 139 20.75 20.97 -6.04
C GLU A 139 20.01 20.83 -7.38
N VAL A 140 19.04 21.70 -7.66
CA VAL A 140 18.18 21.58 -8.85
C VAL A 140 18.79 22.28 -10.06
N TYR A 141 19.44 23.43 -9.85
CA TYR A 141 19.94 24.28 -10.92
C TYR A 141 21.47 24.35 -10.98
N GLY A 142 22.19 23.68 -10.07
CA GLY A 142 23.66 23.74 -10.02
C GLY A 142 24.20 25.16 -9.74
N ALA A 143 23.37 26.06 -9.21
CA ALA A 143 23.70 27.47 -9.04
C ALA A 143 24.04 27.77 -7.57
N GLU A 144 25.30 28.10 -7.30
CA GLU A 144 25.71 28.57 -5.98
C GLU A 144 25.28 30.03 -5.76
N VAL A 145 24.16 30.21 -5.05
CA VAL A 145 23.65 31.53 -4.68
C VAL A 145 23.86 31.77 -3.19
N SER A 146 24.58 32.84 -2.84
CA SER A 146 24.83 33.19 -1.44
C SER A 146 23.57 33.69 -0.74
N LYS A 147 23.45 33.47 0.58
CA LYS A 147 22.34 33.98 1.40
C LYS A 147 22.18 35.51 1.30
N GLN A 148 23.30 36.23 1.20
CA GLN A 148 23.31 37.68 1.00
C GLN A 148 22.68 38.08 -0.33
N THR A 149 22.94 37.31 -1.39
CA THR A 149 22.30 37.55 -2.69
C THR A 149 20.79 37.38 -2.60
N ILE A 150 20.32 36.33 -1.93
CA ILE A 150 18.89 36.07 -1.74
C ILE A 150 18.24 37.25 -1.00
N SER A 151 18.89 37.75 0.05
CA SER A 151 18.43 38.95 0.78
C SER A 151 18.32 40.16 -0.14
N THR A 152 19.35 40.43 -0.96
CA THR A 152 19.30 41.58 -1.88
C THR A 152 18.19 41.45 -2.93
N ILE A 153 17.85 40.22 -3.35
CA ILE A 153 16.75 39.97 -4.29
C ILE A 153 15.41 40.22 -3.60
N THR A 154 15.22 39.71 -2.38
CA THR A 154 13.98 39.93 -1.62
C THR A 154 13.80 41.38 -1.22
N ASP A 155 14.87 42.12 -0.94
CA ASP A 155 14.83 43.55 -0.60
C ASP A 155 14.27 44.40 -1.74
N ARG A 156 14.43 44.00 -3.01
CA ARG A 156 13.82 44.72 -4.15
C ARG A 156 12.29 44.71 -4.13
N VAL A 157 11.69 43.72 -3.48
CA VAL A 157 10.22 43.63 -3.33
C VAL A 157 9.69 44.67 -2.32
N LEU A 158 10.55 45.25 -1.47
CA LEU A 158 10.16 46.25 -0.48
C LEU A 158 9.63 47.53 -1.14
N GLU A 159 10.16 47.92 -2.29
CA GLU A 159 9.66 49.07 -3.07
C GLU A 159 8.21 48.81 -3.54
N GLY A 160 7.95 47.62 -4.09
CA GLY A 160 6.59 47.21 -4.48
C GLY A 160 5.63 47.03 -3.30
N MET A 161 6.14 46.69 -2.11
CA MET A 161 5.33 46.62 -0.89
C MET A 161 4.79 48.00 -0.49
N GLY A 162 5.59 49.05 -0.63
CA GLY A 162 5.15 50.43 -0.35
C GLY A 162 4.04 50.89 -1.29
N GLU A 163 4.13 50.56 -2.58
CA GLU A 163 3.07 50.82 -3.56
C GLU A 163 1.79 50.04 -3.24
N TRP A 164 1.93 48.75 -2.89
CA TRP A 164 0.79 47.91 -2.53
C TRP A 164 0.08 48.38 -1.25
N GLN A 165 0.82 48.83 -0.24
CA GLN A 165 0.25 49.36 1.00
C GLN A 165 -0.55 50.65 0.78
N ASN A 166 -0.18 51.46 -0.21
CA ASN A 166 -0.85 52.74 -0.52
C ASN A 166 -1.81 52.65 -1.72
N ARG A 167 -2.07 51.46 -2.24
CA ARG A 167 -2.94 51.29 -3.42
C ARG A 167 -4.38 51.78 -3.14
N PRO A 168 -5.07 52.33 -4.15
CA PRO A 168 -6.47 52.71 -4.03
C PRO A 168 -7.34 51.48 -3.75
N LEU A 169 -8.36 51.65 -2.93
CA LEU A 169 -9.31 50.61 -2.52
C LEU A 169 -10.71 50.90 -3.06
N ASP A 170 -11.55 49.87 -3.12
CA ASP A 170 -12.93 50.00 -3.57
C ASP A 170 -13.77 50.85 -2.59
N PRO A 171 -14.78 51.56 -3.09
CA PRO A 171 -15.60 52.45 -2.26
C PRO A 171 -16.45 51.72 -1.22
N VAL A 172 -16.84 50.46 -1.47
CA VAL A 172 -17.74 49.71 -0.59
C VAL A 172 -17.26 48.27 -0.43
N TYR A 173 -17.09 47.85 0.83
CA TYR A 173 -16.81 46.46 1.18
C TYR A 173 -17.93 45.87 2.05
N PRO A 174 -18.65 44.83 1.57
CA PRO A 174 -19.69 44.17 2.37
C PRO A 174 -19.23 43.65 3.73
N VAL A 175 -18.02 43.06 3.81
CA VAL A 175 -17.48 42.51 5.07
C VAL A 175 -15.98 42.76 5.15
N ILE A 176 -15.49 43.26 6.28
CA ILE A 176 -14.06 43.36 6.62
C ILE A 176 -13.79 42.54 7.89
N PHE A 177 -12.78 41.68 7.84
CA PHE A 177 -12.25 40.91 8.96
C PHE A 177 -10.95 41.55 9.42
N ILE A 178 -10.83 41.79 10.72
CA ILE A 178 -9.58 42.23 11.35
C ILE A 178 -9.09 41.09 12.24
N ASP A 179 -7.92 40.55 11.91
CA ASP A 179 -7.28 39.47 12.65
C ASP A 179 -5.85 39.86 13.07
N CYS A 180 -5.31 39.16 14.06
CA CYS A 180 -4.00 39.41 14.63
C CYS A 180 -3.13 38.15 14.63
N VAL A 181 -1.95 38.23 14.00
CA VAL A 181 -0.93 37.18 14.02
C VAL A 181 0.26 37.63 14.86
N ASN A 182 0.58 36.89 15.91
CA ASN A 182 1.76 37.18 16.73
C ASN A 182 3.03 36.57 16.10
N VAL A 183 3.97 37.44 15.72
CA VAL A 183 5.25 37.05 15.11
C VAL A 183 6.40 37.47 16.03
N LYS A 184 7.42 36.62 16.15
CA LYS A 184 8.65 36.97 16.89
C LYS A 184 9.53 37.85 16.00
N ILE A 185 9.64 39.12 16.34
CA ILE A 185 10.46 40.10 15.62
C ILE A 185 11.63 40.51 16.51
N ARG A 186 12.82 40.63 15.90
CA ARG A 186 14.02 41.11 16.58
C ARG A 186 14.19 42.59 16.30
N ASP A 187 14.05 43.41 17.33
CA ASP A 187 14.26 44.86 17.28
C ASP A 187 14.96 45.28 18.58
N GLY A 188 16.29 45.14 18.59
CA GLY A 188 17.11 45.12 19.81
C GLY A 188 16.98 43.81 20.61
N GLN A 189 15.78 43.51 21.10
CA GLN A 189 15.44 42.23 21.76
C GLN A 189 14.42 41.43 20.94
N VAL A 190 14.42 40.10 21.10
CA VAL A 190 13.44 39.23 20.44
C VAL A 190 12.14 39.28 21.24
N ALA A 191 11.12 39.92 20.68
CA ALA A 191 9.82 40.08 21.31
C ALA A 191 8.69 39.58 20.40
N ASN A 192 7.61 39.10 21.00
CA ASN A 192 6.38 38.82 20.26
C ASN A 192 5.75 40.16 19.87
N ARG A 193 5.51 40.37 18.57
CA ARG A 193 4.80 41.53 18.03
C ARG A 193 3.53 41.09 17.31
N PRO A 194 2.38 41.70 17.59
CA PRO A 194 1.16 41.45 16.82
C PRO A 194 1.25 42.13 15.45
N ILE A 195 0.89 41.39 14.40
CA ILE A 195 0.68 41.92 13.06
C ILE A 195 -0.82 41.82 12.78
N TYR A 196 -1.46 42.98 12.59
CA TYR A 196 -2.87 43.08 12.28
C TYR A 196 -3.08 42.99 10.77
N VAL A 197 -4.01 42.13 10.37
CA VAL A 197 -4.38 41.89 8.98
C VAL A 197 -5.83 42.31 8.80
N ALA A 198 -6.08 43.23 7.85
CA ALA A 198 -7.44 43.54 7.42
C ALA A 198 -7.73 42.81 6.11
N LEU A 199 -8.65 41.85 6.15
CA LEU A 199 -9.11 41.07 5.01
C LEU A 199 -10.55 41.45 4.69
N ALA A 200 -10.81 41.97 3.50
CA ALA A 200 -12.14 42.32 3.05
C ALA A 200 -12.69 41.33 2.03
N VAL A 201 -14.02 41.33 1.88
CA VAL A 201 -14.73 40.67 0.78
C VAL A 201 -15.31 41.78 -0.10
N THR A 202 -14.97 41.77 -1.39
CA THR A 202 -15.51 42.71 -2.38
C THR A 202 -16.99 42.43 -2.65
N VAL A 203 -17.68 43.37 -3.31
CA VAL A 203 -19.05 43.18 -3.79
C VAL A 203 -19.20 41.99 -4.75
N ASP A 204 -18.13 41.65 -5.49
CA ASP A 204 -18.08 40.49 -6.39
C ASP A 204 -17.83 39.16 -5.66
N GLY A 205 -17.61 39.20 -4.34
CA GLY A 205 -17.35 38.03 -3.52
C GLY A 205 -15.91 37.50 -3.61
N THR A 206 -14.96 38.31 -4.08
CA THR A 206 -13.52 38.02 -3.99
C THR A 206 -12.97 38.47 -2.64
N ARG A 207 -11.97 37.76 -2.12
CA ARG A 207 -11.28 38.15 -0.89
C ARG A 207 -10.09 39.03 -1.26
N ASP A 208 -9.92 40.13 -0.56
CA ASP A 208 -8.82 41.06 -0.78
C ASP A 208 -8.20 41.49 0.55
N ILE A 209 -6.87 41.56 0.62
CA ILE A 209 -6.16 42.01 1.82
C ILE A 209 -5.98 43.52 1.71
N LEU A 210 -6.66 44.28 2.57
CA LEU A 210 -6.59 45.74 2.54
C LEU A 210 -5.22 46.24 3.01
N GLY A 211 -4.64 45.61 4.04
CA GLY A 211 -3.34 45.99 4.56
C GLY A 211 -2.85 45.12 5.71
N LEU A 212 -1.60 45.37 6.09
CA LEU A 212 -0.87 44.72 7.19
C LEU A 212 -0.25 45.82 8.07
N TRP A 213 -0.54 45.80 9.37
CA TRP A 213 0.02 46.79 10.31
C TRP A 213 0.71 46.10 11.47
N ALA A 214 1.96 46.46 11.73
CA ALA A 214 2.67 46.00 12.91
C ALA A 214 2.21 46.80 14.15
N GLY A 215 1.88 46.10 15.23
CA GLY A 215 1.62 46.71 16.53
C GLY A 215 2.91 46.91 17.34
N GLU A 216 2.88 47.90 18.24
CA GLU A 216 3.97 48.16 19.19
C GLU A 216 3.86 47.26 20.43
N HIS A 217 5.01 46.98 21.08
CA HIS A 217 5.06 46.11 22.26
C HIS A 217 4.49 46.83 23.48
N GLY A 218 3.63 46.16 24.26
CA GLY A 218 3.28 46.58 25.62
C GLY A 218 2.04 47.45 25.78
N ASP A 219 1.78 48.45 24.93
CA ASP A 219 0.70 49.44 25.17
C ASP A 219 -0.03 49.94 23.89
N GLY A 220 0.19 49.28 22.74
CA GLY A 220 -0.27 49.74 21.42
C GLY A 220 -1.71 49.40 21.02
N GLU A 221 -2.54 48.86 21.92
CA GLU A 221 -3.94 48.48 21.65
C GLU A 221 -4.94 49.62 21.94
N GLY A 222 -4.49 50.87 21.99
CA GLY A 222 -5.37 52.01 22.26
C GLY A 222 -6.29 52.34 21.08
N ALA A 223 -7.48 52.86 21.36
CA ALA A 223 -8.45 53.33 20.34
C ALA A 223 -7.82 54.30 19.30
N LYS A 224 -6.77 55.05 19.67
CA LYS A 224 -6.01 55.94 18.78
C LYS A 224 -5.27 55.20 17.65
N TYR A 225 -4.72 54.01 17.94
CA TYR A 225 -4.02 53.20 16.93
C TYR A 225 -5.02 52.69 15.89
N TRP A 226 -6.15 52.17 16.35
CA TRP A 226 -7.23 51.70 15.48
C TRP A 226 -7.83 52.82 14.65
N LEU A 227 -8.04 53.99 15.24
CA LEU A 227 -8.50 55.17 14.51
C LEU A 227 -7.55 55.54 13.36
N ARG A 228 -6.23 55.45 13.58
CA ARG A 228 -5.23 55.68 12.52
C ARG A 228 -5.36 54.66 11.40
N VAL A 229 -5.42 53.36 11.71
CA VAL A 229 -5.53 52.27 10.73
C VAL A 229 -6.82 52.39 9.90
N LEU A 230 -7.96 52.61 10.56
CA LEU A 230 -9.25 52.74 9.87
C LEU A 230 -9.33 54.03 9.04
N THR A 231 -8.74 55.12 9.51
CA THR A 231 -8.65 56.37 8.73
C THR A 231 -7.76 56.21 7.50
N GLU A 232 -6.67 55.43 7.58
CA GLU A 232 -5.85 55.09 6.43
C GLU A 232 -6.64 54.32 5.37
N ILE A 233 -7.40 53.28 5.79
CA ILE A 233 -8.27 52.52 4.88
C ILE A 233 -9.31 53.43 4.22
N LYS A 234 -9.91 54.34 5.00
CA LYS A 234 -10.87 55.33 4.48
C LYS A 234 -10.23 56.30 3.47
N ASN A 235 -9.03 56.80 3.77
CA ASN A 235 -8.29 57.71 2.88
C ASN A 235 -7.87 57.04 1.57
N ARG A 236 -7.69 55.72 1.57
CA ARG A 236 -7.37 54.94 0.37
C ARG A 236 -8.58 54.69 -0.55
N GLY A 237 -9.80 55.01 -0.13
CA GLY A 237 -10.98 55.00 -0.99
C GLY A 237 -12.23 54.39 -0.37
N VAL A 238 -12.13 53.71 0.79
CA VAL A 238 -13.28 53.02 1.39
C VAL A 238 -14.26 54.01 2.01
N ALA A 239 -15.38 54.23 1.32
CA ALA A 239 -16.45 55.11 1.76
C ALA A 239 -17.33 54.44 2.82
N ASP A 240 -17.66 53.16 2.63
CA ASP A 240 -18.57 52.43 3.52
C ASP A 240 -18.20 50.95 3.68
N CYS A 241 -18.54 50.40 4.84
CA CYS A 241 -18.43 48.99 5.14
C CYS A 241 -19.69 48.50 5.87
N CYS A 242 -20.36 47.48 5.35
CA CYS A 242 -21.61 47.02 5.96
C CYS A 242 -21.36 46.28 7.29
N ILE A 243 -20.30 45.45 7.35
CA ILE A 243 -20.00 44.60 8.50
C ILE A 243 -18.48 44.59 8.76
N VAL A 244 -18.06 44.91 9.99
CA VAL A 244 -16.69 44.68 10.45
C VAL A 244 -16.68 43.60 11.51
N VAL A 245 -15.92 42.54 11.26
CA VAL A 245 -15.76 41.39 12.15
C VAL A 245 -14.42 41.48 12.87
N CYS A 246 -14.44 41.58 14.19
CA CYS A 246 -13.23 41.74 15.01
C CYS A 246 -13.15 40.77 16.20
N ASP A 247 -11.93 40.54 16.69
CA ASP A 247 -11.64 39.71 17.87
C ASP A 247 -11.68 40.52 19.18
N GLY A 248 -12.85 41.01 19.58
CA GLY A 248 -13.06 41.59 20.93
C GLY A 248 -12.01 42.59 21.43
N LEU A 249 -11.31 43.28 20.52
CA LEU A 249 -10.17 44.15 20.85
C LEU A 249 -10.66 45.43 21.50
N LYS A 250 -10.01 45.84 22.60
CA LYS A 250 -10.43 47.01 23.37
C LYS A 250 -10.32 48.28 22.51
N GLY A 251 -11.39 49.08 22.47
CA GLY A 251 -11.42 50.37 21.78
C GLY A 251 -11.52 50.31 20.24
N LEU A 252 -11.56 49.11 19.64
CA LEU A 252 -11.79 48.94 18.20
C LEU A 252 -13.26 49.21 17.81
N PRO A 253 -14.29 48.72 18.53
CA PRO A 253 -15.69 49.05 18.23
C PRO A 253 -15.96 50.56 18.22
N ASP A 254 -15.43 51.30 19.20
CA ASP A 254 -15.57 52.76 19.29
C ASP A 254 -14.88 53.48 18.13
N ALA A 255 -13.71 52.98 17.69
CA ALA A 255 -13.00 53.52 16.54
C ALA A 255 -13.75 53.26 15.22
N ILE A 256 -14.36 52.08 15.06
CA ILE A 256 -15.18 51.76 13.88
C ILE A 256 -16.40 52.68 13.83
N ALA A 257 -17.13 52.81 14.93
CA ALA A 257 -18.31 53.69 15.01
C ALA A 257 -17.97 55.16 14.70
N SER A 258 -16.74 55.59 14.99
CA SER A 258 -16.25 56.94 14.68
C SER A 258 -15.92 57.13 13.19
N VAL A 259 -15.40 56.11 12.52
CA VAL A 259 -14.96 56.19 11.10
C VAL A 259 -16.10 55.91 10.13
N TRP A 260 -16.90 54.87 10.43
CA TRP A 260 -18.07 54.43 9.66
C TRP A 260 -19.28 54.20 10.59
N PRO A 261 -20.11 55.24 10.82
CA PRO A 261 -21.23 55.16 11.77
C PRO A 261 -22.34 54.17 11.39
N GLN A 262 -22.43 53.77 10.11
CA GLN A 262 -23.45 52.85 9.61
C GLN A 262 -23.00 51.38 9.63
N THR A 263 -21.74 51.11 9.97
CA THR A 263 -21.17 49.76 10.00
C THR A 263 -21.69 48.95 11.18
N VAL A 264 -22.08 47.71 10.92
CA VAL A 264 -22.38 46.74 11.97
C VAL A 264 -21.08 46.13 12.48
N VAL A 265 -20.75 46.39 13.75
CA VAL A 265 -19.63 45.72 14.43
C VAL A 265 -20.09 44.36 14.93
N GLN A 266 -19.35 43.32 14.58
CA GLN A 266 -19.66 41.94 14.96
C GLN A 266 -18.44 41.29 15.61
N THR A 267 -18.61 40.60 16.74
CA THR A 267 -17.55 39.74 17.28
C THR A 267 -17.37 38.51 16.38
N CYS A 268 -16.12 38.14 16.12
CA CYS A 268 -15.82 36.93 15.36
C CYS A 268 -16.17 35.67 16.17
N ILE A 269 -17.17 34.90 15.70
CA ILE A 269 -17.59 33.65 16.33
C ILE A 269 -16.44 32.62 16.45
N VAL A 270 -15.54 32.59 15.47
CA VAL A 270 -14.37 31.69 15.46
C VAL A 270 -13.43 32.03 16.61
N HIS A 271 -13.16 33.32 16.83
CA HIS A 271 -12.33 33.77 17.95
C HIS A 271 -13.04 33.54 19.28
N LEU A 272 -14.35 33.79 19.35
CA LEU A 272 -15.15 33.52 20.55
C LEU A 272 -15.11 32.04 20.94
N LEU A 273 -15.23 31.12 19.98
CA LEU A 273 -15.08 29.68 20.19
C LEU A 273 -13.66 29.30 20.60
N ARG A 274 -12.64 29.82 19.90
CA ARG A 274 -11.23 29.56 20.22
C ARG A 274 -10.87 30.01 21.63
N ASN A 275 -11.32 31.21 22.04
CA ASN A 275 -11.13 31.74 23.38
C ASN A 275 -11.87 30.90 24.43
N SER A 276 -13.05 30.38 24.10
CA SER A 276 -13.77 29.43 24.99
C SER A 276 -12.96 28.17 25.28
N PHE A 277 -12.28 27.61 24.26
CA PHE A 277 -11.44 26.42 24.44
C PHE A 277 -10.17 26.67 25.27
N ARG A 278 -9.67 27.92 25.35
CA ARG A 278 -8.51 28.27 26.20
C ARG A 278 -8.79 28.09 27.69
N TYR A 279 -10.05 28.26 28.11
CA TYR A 279 -10.47 28.08 29.50
C TYR A 279 -10.92 26.66 29.82
N ALA A 280 -11.03 25.78 28.82
CA ALA A 280 -11.50 24.41 28.96
C ALA A 280 -10.36 23.38 28.84
N SER A 281 -10.50 22.24 29.52
CA SER A 281 -9.59 21.11 29.36
C SER A 281 -9.77 20.44 27.99
N LYS A 282 -8.67 19.98 27.36
CA LYS A 282 -8.70 19.27 26.06
C LYS A 282 -9.67 18.08 26.04
N LYS A 283 -9.91 17.43 27.18
CA LYS A 283 -10.84 16.29 27.31
C LYS A 283 -12.29 16.69 27.05
N ASP A 284 -12.66 17.92 27.38
CA ASP A 284 -14.05 18.42 27.29
C ASP A 284 -14.30 19.21 26.00
N TRP A 285 -13.28 19.48 25.16
CA TRP A 285 -13.40 20.28 23.94
C TRP A 285 -14.46 19.76 22.96
N SER A 286 -14.51 18.45 22.75
CA SER A 286 -15.47 17.83 21.82
C SER A 286 -16.92 17.99 22.29
N GLN A 287 -17.16 17.88 23.60
CA GLN A 287 -18.49 18.04 24.16
C GLN A 287 -18.90 19.52 24.20
N ILE A 288 -17.99 20.42 24.58
CA ILE A 288 -18.24 21.87 24.58
C ILE A 288 -18.54 22.37 23.17
N ALA A 289 -17.82 21.89 22.15
CA ALA A 289 -18.09 22.24 20.76
C ALA A 289 -19.49 21.79 20.30
N LYS A 290 -19.91 20.57 20.68
CA LYS A 290 -21.26 20.05 20.40
C LYS A 290 -22.34 20.86 21.09
N ASP A 291 -22.12 21.25 22.34
CA ASP A 291 -23.10 21.97 23.14
C ASP A 291 -23.19 23.47 22.77
N LEU A 292 -22.10 24.07 22.24
CA LEU A 292 -22.10 25.45 21.73
C LEU A 292 -22.64 25.58 20.31
N LYS A 293 -22.61 24.51 19.50
CA LYS A 293 -23.11 24.53 18.10
C LYS A 293 -24.56 25.02 17.99
N PRO A 294 -25.51 24.56 18.83
CA PRO A 294 -26.89 25.06 18.83
C PRO A 294 -27.04 26.55 19.15
N VAL A 295 -26.09 27.17 19.87
CA VAL A 295 -26.16 28.58 20.27
C VAL A 295 -26.02 29.50 19.06
N TYR A 296 -25.00 29.27 18.23
CA TYR A 296 -24.74 30.11 17.05
C TYR A 296 -25.43 29.65 15.77
N THR A 297 -26.06 28.46 15.78
CA THR A 297 -26.89 27.98 14.66
C THR A 297 -28.39 28.29 14.84
N ALA A 298 -28.76 28.90 15.96
CA ALA A 298 -30.15 29.20 16.29
C ALA A 298 -30.82 30.13 15.24
N PRO A 299 -32.14 29.97 15.01
CA PRO A 299 -32.88 30.78 14.03
C PRO A 299 -33.12 32.22 14.48
N SER A 300 -33.14 32.49 15.79
CA SER A 300 -33.41 33.79 16.39
C SER A 300 -32.59 34.00 17.67
N GLU A 301 -32.50 35.25 18.12
CA GLU A 301 -31.85 35.61 19.39
C GLU A 301 -32.49 34.90 20.59
N ALA A 302 -33.83 34.86 20.66
CA ALA A 302 -34.54 34.16 21.73
C ALA A 302 -34.18 32.65 21.78
N ALA A 303 -34.14 31.99 20.62
CA ALA A 303 -33.74 30.59 20.55
C ALA A 303 -32.25 30.39 20.91
N ALA A 304 -31.38 31.35 20.57
CA ALA A 304 -29.96 31.31 20.96
C ALA A 304 -29.78 31.47 22.48
N LEU A 305 -30.55 32.37 23.10
CA LEU A 305 -30.57 32.56 24.56
C LEU A 305 -31.02 31.30 25.29
N ASP A 306 -32.06 30.63 24.81
CA ASP A 306 -32.53 29.36 25.39
C ASP A 306 -31.44 28.29 25.35
N ARG A 307 -30.76 28.14 24.20
CA ARG A 307 -29.64 27.18 24.06
C ARG A 307 -28.40 27.58 24.87
N PHE A 308 -28.16 28.88 25.02
CA PHE A 308 -27.09 29.36 25.88
C PHE A 308 -27.39 29.14 27.36
N ALA A 309 -28.67 29.20 27.78
CA ALA A 309 -29.10 28.86 29.14
C ALA A 309 -28.91 27.36 29.42
N GLU A 310 -29.26 26.48 28.47
CA GLU A 310 -28.97 25.04 28.55
C GLU A 310 -27.47 24.75 28.68
N PHE A 311 -26.65 25.43 27.87
CA PHE A 311 -25.19 25.35 27.94
C PHE A 311 -24.66 25.81 29.30
N SER A 312 -25.17 26.94 29.80
CA SER A 312 -24.78 27.51 31.10
C SER A 312 -25.11 26.56 32.24
N GLY A 313 -26.32 25.99 32.27
CA GLY A 313 -26.71 25.04 33.32
C GLY A 313 -25.81 23.80 33.42
N LYS A 314 -25.21 23.38 32.31
CA LYS A 314 -24.30 22.22 32.25
C LYS A 314 -22.85 22.57 32.60
N TRP A 315 -22.35 23.73 32.13
CA TRP A 315 -20.92 24.04 32.16
C TRP A 315 -20.51 25.13 33.15
N GLU A 316 -21.43 25.96 33.64
CA GLU A 316 -21.13 27.08 34.54
C GLU A 316 -20.35 26.66 35.80
N LYS A 317 -20.73 25.53 36.42
CA LYS A 317 -20.05 25.00 37.62
C LYS A 317 -18.59 24.62 37.37
N ARG A 318 -18.25 24.18 36.16
CA ARG A 318 -16.89 23.71 35.80
C ARG A 318 -16.06 24.82 35.15
N TYR A 319 -16.69 25.67 34.34
CA TYR A 319 -16.04 26.71 33.54
C TYR A 319 -16.83 28.03 33.54
N PRO A 320 -16.90 28.74 34.69
CA PRO A 320 -17.66 29.99 34.79
C PRO A 320 -17.12 31.09 33.86
N ALA A 321 -15.80 31.09 33.60
CA ALA A 321 -15.15 32.06 32.72
C ALA A 321 -15.67 32.03 31.27
N ILE A 322 -16.11 30.86 30.77
CA ILE A 322 -16.68 30.73 29.43
C ILE A 322 -18.04 31.44 29.38
N ILE A 323 -18.85 31.29 30.43
CA ILE A 323 -20.17 31.95 30.49
C ILE A 323 -20.01 33.46 30.54
N SER A 324 -19.08 33.97 31.35
CA SER A 324 -18.77 35.39 31.40
C SER A 324 -18.27 35.93 30.06
N LEU A 325 -17.43 35.17 29.33
CA LEU A 325 -16.94 35.55 28.01
C LEU A 325 -18.09 35.75 27.00
N TRP A 326 -19.01 34.78 26.92
CA TRP A 326 -20.15 34.84 26.01
C TRP A 326 -21.19 35.88 26.43
N THR A 327 -21.42 36.06 27.74
CA THR A 327 -22.34 37.08 28.25
C THR A 327 -21.85 38.49 27.92
N ASN A 328 -20.55 38.75 28.09
CA ASN A 328 -19.95 40.05 27.78
C ASN A 328 -19.95 40.34 26.27
N ALA A 329 -19.73 39.33 25.44
CA ALA A 329 -19.73 39.46 23.99
C ALA A 329 -21.14 39.37 23.36
N TRP A 330 -22.20 39.17 24.16
CA TRP A 330 -23.53 38.84 23.63
C TRP A 330 -24.10 39.93 22.72
N ALA A 331 -24.01 41.20 23.13
CA ALA A 331 -24.52 42.33 22.37
C ALA A 331 -23.86 42.47 20.98
N GLU A 332 -22.55 42.17 20.89
CA GLU A 332 -21.78 42.19 19.64
C GLU A 332 -21.90 40.88 18.84
N PHE A 333 -22.43 39.81 19.46
CA PHE A 333 -22.73 38.54 18.83
C PHE A 333 -24.12 38.53 18.19
N VAL A 334 -25.14 39.17 18.79
CA VAL A 334 -26.53 39.20 18.27
C VAL A 334 -26.64 39.58 16.78
N PRO A 335 -25.89 40.58 16.24
CA PRO A 335 -25.94 40.91 14.82
C PRO A 335 -25.64 39.72 13.90
N PHE A 336 -24.81 38.76 14.33
CA PHE A 336 -24.52 37.53 13.59
C PHE A 336 -25.78 36.71 13.26
N LEU A 337 -26.74 36.65 14.20
CA LEU A 337 -27.96 35.86 14.05
C LEU A 337 -28.97 36.50 13.08
N GLN A 338 -28.87 37.82 12.86
CA GLN A 338 -29.75 38.59 11.98
C GLN A 338 -29.50 38.32 10.48
N PHE A 339 -28.33 37.78 10.13
CA PHE A 339 -28.01 37.40 8.76
C PHE A 339 -28.59 36.01 8.43
N GLY A 340 -29.08 35.78 7.20
CA GLY A 340 -29.59 34.46 6.79
C GLY A 340 -28.50 33.37 6.76
N ALA A 341 -28.86 32.08 6.75
CA ALA A 341 -27.92 30.95 6.83
C ALA A 341 -26.74 31.02 5.83
N CYS A 342 -26.99 31.50 4.60
CA CYS A 342 -25.95 31.71 3.58
C CYS A 342 -24.98 32.87 3.90
N ARG A 343 -25.42 33.87 4.68
CA ARG A 343 -24.61 35.02 5.12
C ARG A 343 -23.92 34.78 6.47
N ARG A 344 -24.47 33.90 7.33
CA ARG A 344 -23.79 33.39 8.55
C ARG A 344 -22.53 32.58 8.19
N MET A 345 -22.52 31.91 7.03
CA MET A 345 -21.36 31.21 6.45
C MET A 345 -20.26 32.13 5.88
N ALA A 346 -20.50 33.45 5.75
CA ALA A 346 -19.46 34.38 5.33
C ALA A 346 -18.45 34.64 6.46
N CYS A 347 -18.84 34.41 7.73
CA CYS A 347 -17.90 34.19 8.82
C CYS A 347 -17.37 32.74 8.70
N PRO A 348 -16.07 32.48 8.87
CA PRO A 348 -15.48 31.21 8.47
C PRO A 348 -16.09 30.08 9.30
N SER A 349 -17.00 29.33 8.69
CA SER A 349 -17.57 28.13 9.26
C SER A 349 -16.69 26.95 8.82
N PRO A 350 -16.48 25.92 9.66
CA PRO A 350 -15.55 24.83 9.34
C PRO A 350 -16.08 23.87 8.27
N ASP A 351 -17.40 23.85 8.01
CA ASP A 351 -18.03 22.79 7.22
C ASP A 351 -18.64 23.38 5.94
N GLY A 352 -17.88 23.33 4.84
CA GLY A 352 -18.37 23.67 3.51
C GLY A 352 -19.25 22.57 2.93
N GLY A 353 -20.54 22.54 3.30
CA GLY A 353 -21.51 21.62 2.69
C GLY A 353 -22.96 21.93 3.02
N GLY A 354 -23.76 22.32 2.01
CA GLY A 354 -25.21 22.43 2.13
C GLY A 354 -25.86 23.19 0.98
N GLY A 355 -26.71 22.51 0.21
CA GLY A 355 -27.26 22.97 -1.06
C GLY A 355 -28.29 24.10 -0.98
N LEU A 356 -28.37 24.85 -2.08
CA LEU A 356 -29.38 25.85 -2.40
C LEU A 356 -30.75 25.19 -2.58
N GLY A 357 -31.73 25.64 -1.80
CA GLY A 357 -33.16 25.44 -2.07
C GLY A 357 -33.81 26.76 -2.45
N GLU A 358 -34.06 26.90 -3.76
CA GLU A 358 -35.11 27.67 -4.44
C GLU A 358 -35.23 29.20 -4.26
N SER A 359 -34.79 29.95 -5.27
CA SER A 359 -35.70 30.57 -6.25
C SER A 359 -34.90 31.31 -7.34
N GLY A 360 -34.94 30.77 -8.55
CA GLY A 360 -34.22 31.29 -9.71
C GLY A 360 -33.44 30.19 -10.41
N MET A 361 -33.97 29.70 -11.54
CA MET A 361 -33.29 28.72 -12.39
C MET A 361 -31.87 29.20 -12.73
N ALA A 362 -30.85 28.64 -12.08
CA ALA A 362 -29.46 28.84 -12.45
C ALA A 362 -29.18 28.07 -13.76
N ARG A 363 -29.21 28.77 -14.89
CA ARG A 363 -28.75 28.26 -16.19
C ARG A 363 -27.21 28.33 -16.36
N SER A 364 -26.45 28.40 -15.26
CA SER A 364 -24.99 28.52 -15.29
C SER A 364 -24.30 27.40 -14.51
N TYR A 365 -23.17 26.95 -15.03
CA TYR A 365 -22.31 25.97 -14.37
C TYR A 365 -21.65 26.59 -13.13
N ARG A 366 -21.48 25.79 -12.07
CA ARG A 366 -20.66 26.22 -10.92
C ARG A 366 -19.20 26.39 -11.38
N PRO A 367 -18.54 27.53 -11.07
CA PRO A 367 -17.15 27.74 -11.46
C PRO A 367 -16.23 26.77 -10.72
N VAL A 368 -15.23 26.21 -11.41
CA VAL A 368 -14.26 25.29 -10.83
C VAL A 368 -13.12 26.09 -10.21
N ARG A 369 -13.06 26.18 -8.88
CA ARG A 369 -12.02 26.91 -8.13
C ARG A 369 -11.08 25.93 -7.44
N ARG A 370 -9.86 25.76 -7.97
CA ARG A 370 -8.85 24.81 -7.44
C ARG A 370 -7.80 25.48 -6.55
N ASP A 371 -7.71 26.79 -6.67
CA ASP A 371 -6.84 27.74 -5.98
C ASP A 371 -7.46 28.25 -4.66
N GLN A 372 -8.68 27.81 -4.34
CA GLN A 372 -9.36 28.19 -3.11
C GLN A 372 -8.60 27.67 -1.88
N VAL A 373 -7.95 28.59 -1.17
CA VAL A 373 -7.25 28.31 0.08
C VAL A 373 -8.26 28.10 1.22
N PHE A 374 -8.15 26.99 1.94
CA PHE A 374 -8.92 26.74 3.16
C PHE A 374 -8.42 27.68 4.26
N LEU A 375 -9.32 28.44 4.89
CA LEU A 375 -8.95 29.39 5.95
C LEU A 375 -8.50 28.68 7.24
N LEU A 376 -9.05 27.48 7.50
CA LEU A 376 -8.60 26.55 8.54
C LEU A 376 -8.36 25.19 7.89
N PRO A 377 -7.45 24.35 8.41
CA PRO A 377 -7.34 22.98 7.95
C PRO A 377 -8.72 22.30 8.11
N PRO A 378 -9.34 21.77 7.04
CA PRO A 378 -10.61 21.07 7.15
C PRO A 378 -10.45 19.84 8.06
N ASP A 379 -11.47 19.52 8.86
CA ASP A 379 -11.45 18.29 9.66
C ASP A 379 -11.40 17.09 8.72
N MET A 380 -10.52 16.13 9.01
CA MET A 380 -10.37 14.92 8.22
C MET A 380 -11.66 14.08 8.19
N ARG A 381 -12.53 14.26 9.19
CA ARG A 381 -13.86 13.64 9.27
C ARG A 381 -14.81 14.13 8.19
N ASP A 382 -14.64 15.36 7.72
CA ASP A 382 -15.51 15.92 6.68
C ASP A 382 -15.10 15.50 5.27
N TRP A 383 -13.92 14.86 5.13
CA TRP A 383 -13.40 14.46 3.82
C TRP A 383 -14.08 13.21 3.28
N LEU A 384 -14.67 12.39 4.15
CA LEU A 384 -15.29 11.11 3.80
C LEU A 384 -16.64 10.96 4.51
N PRO A 385 -17.64 10.34 3.87
CA PRO A 385 -18.89 9.98 4.52
C PRO A 385 -18.69 9.15 5.80
N GLU A 386 -19.61 9.26 6.76
CA GLU A 386 -19.55 8.53 8.05
C GLU A 386 -19.60 7.01 7.87
N ASP A 387 -20.27 6.52 6.82
CA ASP A 387 -20.38 5.09 6.47
C ASP A 387 -19.16 4.55 5.71
N HIS A 388 -18.10 5.35 5.51
CA HIS A 388 -16.93 4.90 4.78
C HIS A 388 -16.12 3.84 5.56
N LEU A 389 -15.75 2.72 4.90
CA LEU A 389 -15.02 1.58 5.49
C LEU A 389 -13.79 1.93 6.34
N VAL A 390 -13.08 3.02 6.02
CA VAL A 390 -11.88 3.45 6.76
C VAL A 390 -12.19 3.72 8.23
N TRP A 391 -13.37 4.28 8.54
CA TRP A 391 -13.78 4.59 9.90
C TRP A 391 -13.97 3.33 10.72
N LEU A 392 -14.66 2.32 10.16
CA LEU A 392 -14.78 1.01 10.79
C LEU A 392 -13.41 0.35 11.02
N VAL A 393 -12.47 0.47 10.07
CA VAL A 393 -11.12 -0.09 10.25
C VAL A 393 -10.41 0.59 11.42
N ILE A 394 -10.51 1.92 11.54
CA ILE A 394 -9.91 2.68 12.65
C ILE A 394 -10.55 2.25 13.98
N GLU A 395 -11.89 2.23 14.07
CA GLU A 395 -12.62 1.82 15.26
C GLU A 395 -12.27 0.39 15.69
N ILE A 396 -12.24 -0.57 14.74
CA ILE A 396 -11.84 -1.94 15.03
C ILE A 396 -10.45 -1.97 15.61
N VAL A 397 -9.48 -1.29 14.99
CA VAL A 397 -8.08 -1.27 15.46
C VAL A 397 -7.95 -0.65 16.86
N GLU A 398 -8.76 0.34 17.21
CA GLU A 398 -8.80 0.90 18.56
C GLU A 398 -9.28 -0.10 19.62
N THR A 399 -10.11 -1.07 19.24
CA THR A 399 -10.61 -2.13 20.16
C THR A 399 -9.70 -3.35 20.28
N LEU A 400 -8.68 -3.48 19.43
CA LEU A 400 -7.78 -4.64 19.41
C LEU A 400 -6.75 -4.57 20.55
N ASP A 401 -6.34 -5.75 21.02
CA ASP A 401 -5.16 -5.88 21.86
C ASP A 401 -3.89 -5.69 21.02
N MET A 402 -3.19 -4.58 21.28
CA MET A 402 -1.99 -4.14 20.58
C MET A 402 -0.69 -4.60 21.25
N SER A 403 -0.75 -5.32 22.38
CA SER A 403 0.42 -5.66 23.19
C SER A 403 1.52 -6.37 22.40
N ALA A 404 1.15 -7.31 21.52
CA ALA A 404 2.10 -8.02 20.66
C ALA A 404 2.78 -7.11 19.61
N PHE A 405 2.04 -6.11 19.09
CA PHE A 405 2.58 -5.16 18.12
C PHE A 405 3.48 -4.11 18.81
N GLU A 406 3.11 -3.66 20.01
CA GLU A 406 3.88 -2.72 20.82
C GLU A 406 5.18 -3.34 21.36
N ALA A 407 5.15 -4.61 21.79
CA ALA A 407 6.33 -5.33 22.29
C ALA A 407 7.46 -5.44 21.24
N SER A 408 7.09 -5.46 19.96
CA SER A 408 8.04 -5.54 18.86
C SER A 408 8.81 -4.24 18.58
N ARG A 409 8.43 -3.13 19.22
CA ARG A 409 9.03 -1.80 19.03
C ARG A 409 9.95 -1.43 20.20
N ARG A 410 11.18 -1.00 19.88
CA ARG A 410 12.04 -0.33 20.85
C ARG A 410 11.52 1.07 21.12
N ARG A 411 11.24 1.40 22.37
CA ARG A 411 10.94 2.77 22.82
C ARG A 411 12.25 3.43 23.27
N GLY A 412 12.67 4.50 22.59
CA GLY A 412 13.89 5.27 22.90
C GLY A 412 15.08 5.03 21.95
N GLY A 413 15.83 6.09 21.65
CA GLY A 413 17.00 6.12 20.75
C GLY A 413 17.28 7.52 20.20
N VAL A 414 18.43 7.70 19.52
CA VAL A 414 18.76 8.92 18.77
C VAL A 414 18.05 8.87 17.40
N GLY A 415 17.14 9.79 17.12
CA GLY A 415 16.38 9.86 15.87
C GLY A 415 14.93 10.34 16.04
N ALA A 416 14.19 10.48 14.93
CA ALA A 416 12.77 10.88 14.94
C ALA A 416 11.87 9.82 15.61
N ALA A 417 10.78 10.27 16.23
CA ALA A 417 9.80 9.38 16.85
C ALA A 417 9.18 8.43 15.80
N GLY A 418 9.10 7.14 16.13
CA GLY A 418 8.49 6.15 15.24
C GLY A 418 6.95 6.27 15.22
N TYR A 419 6.34 5.96 14.07
CA TYR A 419 4.89 5.92 13.92
C TYR A 419 4.21 4.92 14.87
N ASP A 420 2.98 5.27 15.30
CA ASP A 420 2.15 4.43 16.16
C ASP A 420 1.82 3.08 15.47
N PRO A 421 2.02 1.93 16.14
CA PRO A 421 1.64 0.61 15.62
C PRO A 421 0.16 0.48 15.23
N ARG A 422 -0.75 1.18 15.92
CA ARG A 422 -2.19 1.22 15.60
C ARG A 422 -2.41 1.85 14.23
N MET A 423 -1.79 3.00 13.98
CA MET A 423 -1.89 3.69 12.69
C MET A 423 -1.34 2.82 11.56
N LEU A 424 -0.17 2.23 11.73
CA LEU A 424 0.42 1.35 10.70
C LEU A 424 -0.41 0.08 10.46
N LEU A 425 -1.01 -0.48 11.52
CA LEU A 425 -1.91 -1.64 11.40
C LEU A 425 -3.20 -1.26 10.68
N GLY A 426 -3.84 -0.14 11.05
CA GLY A 426 -5.04 0.38 10.39
C GLY A 426 -4.80 0.66 8.91
N LEU A 427 -3.67 1.30 8.58
CA LEU A 427 -3.24 1.52 7.20
C LEU A 427 -3.09 0.20 6.43
N LEU A 428 -2.39 -0.79 7.00
CA LEU A 428 -2.20 -2.08 6.35
C LEU A 428 -3.52 -2.84 6.14
N VAL A 429 -4.36 -2.90 7.17
CA VAL A 429 -5.67 -3.57 7.09
C VAL A 429 -6.54 -2.90 6.03
N TYR A 430 -6.61 -1.57 6.02
CA TYR A 430 -7.37 -0.81 5.02
C TYR A 430 -6.82 -1.03 3.60
N ALA A 431 -5.49 -1.01 3.44
CA ALA A 431 -4.84 -1.29 2.16
C ALA A 431 -5.20 -2.70 1.63
N TYR A 432 -5.17 -3.72 2.49
CA TYR A 432 -5.57 -5.08 2.12
C TYR A 432 -7.07 -5.16 1.79
N CYS A 433 -7.94 -4.44 2.51
CA CYS A 433 -9.37 -4.36 2.16
C CYS A 433 -9.59 -3.83 0.75
N ARG A 434 -8.77 -2.87 0.31
CA ARG A 434 -8.76 -2.30 -1.05
C ARG A 434 -7.98 -3.12 -2.09
N GLY A 435 -7.35 -4.23 -1.68
CA GLY A 435 -6.51 -5.07 -2.54
C GLY A 435 -5.13 -4.48 -2.86
N VAL A 436 -4.71 -3.42 -2.15
CA VAL A 436 -3.41 -2.76 -2.31
C VAL A 436 -2.40 -3.39 -1.35
N ARG A 437 -1.32 -3.96 -1.90
CA ARG A 437 -0.36 -4.75 -1.09
C ARG A 437 1.09 -4.27 -1.16
N SER A 438 1.45 -3.59 -2.25
CA SER A 438 2.80 -3.05 -2.44
C SER A 438 3.03 -1.91 -1.46
N SER A 439 4.04 -2.00 -0.59
CA SER A 439 4.34 -0.91 0.35
C SER A 439 4.59 0.42 -0.37
N ARG A 440 5.20 0.40 -1.57
CA ARG A 440 5.41 1.60 -2.40
C ARG A 440 4.11 2.18 -2.95
N GLN A 441 3.15 1.31 -3.25
CA GLN A 441 1.83 1.76 -3.70
C GLN A 441 1.04 2.33 -2.52
N VAL A 442 1.14 1.72 -1.33
CA VAL A 442 0.53 2.25 -0.10
C VAL A 442 1.11 3.63 0.20
N GLU A 443 2.43 3.79 0.20
CA GLU A 443 3.11 5.09 0.36
C GLU A 443 2.58 6.14 -0.64
N ARG A 444 2.50 5.79 -1.93
CA ARG A 444 1.94 6.69 -2.96
C ARG A 444 0.48 7.07 -2.68
N LEU A 445 -0.33 6.13 -2.19
CA LEU A 445 -1.72 6.39 -1.85
C LEU A 445 -1.86 7.26 -0.61
N CYS A 446 -0.94 7.17 0.37
CA CYS A 446 -0.89 8.13 1.48
C CYS A 446 -0.70 9.58 1.00
N HIS A 447 -0.09 9.82 -0.16
CA HIS A 447 0.00 11.16 -0.74
C HIS A 447 -1.24 11.60 -1.54
N THR A 448 -1.93 10.65 -2.19
CA THR A 448 -2.88 10.96 -3.27
C THR A 448 -4.33 10.66 -2.91
N ASP A 449 -4.57 9.65 -2.08
CA ASP A 449 -5.91 9.17 -1.71
C ASP A 449 -6.30 9.67 -0.33
N ILE A 450 -7.49 10.27 -0.25
CA ILE A 450 -8.04 10.87 0.97
C ILE A 450 -8.22 9.84 2.09
N ALA A 451 -8.68 8.63 1.79
CA ALA A 451 -8.90 7.60 2.81
C ALA A 451 -7.59 7.03 3.36
N PHE A 452 -6.54 6.95 2.54
CA PHE A 452 -5.21 6.61 3.05
C PHE A 452 -4.62 7.72 3.91
N LYS A 453 -4.89 8.99 3.58
CA LYS A 453 -4.53 10.13 4.45
C LYS A 453 -5.24 10.06 5.78
N VAL A 454 -6.55 9.81 5.78
CA VAL A 454 -7.37 9.63 6.99
C VAL A 454 -6.84 8.48 7.85
N ALA A 455 -6.55 7.32 7.25
CA ALA A 455 -6.00 6.17 7.97
C ALA A 455 -4.64 6.47 8.64
N CYS A 456 -3.85 7.38 8.08
CA CYS A 456 -2.56 7.82 8.62
C CYS A 456 -2.60 9.13 9.42
N ALA A 457 -3.80 9.71 9.65
CA ALA A 457 -3.94 11.04 10.27
C ALA A 457 -3.09 12.15 9.59
N GLY A 458 -2.87 12.04 8.27
CA GLY A 458 -2.08 13.00 7.48
C GLY A 458 -0.59 12.67 7.37
N ASP A 459 -0.07 11.73 8.17
CA ASP A 459 1.31 11.25 8.04
C ASP A 459 1.52 10.41 6.77
N VAL A 460 2.75 10.38 6.28
CA VAL A 460 3.11 9.56 5.12
C VAL A 460 4.27 8.63 5.46
N PRO A 461 3.98 7.42 6.01
CA PRO A 461 5.03 6.45 6.28
C PRO A 461 5.65 5.94 4.98
N ASP A 462 6.98 5.95 4.93
CA ASP A 462 7.73 5.46 3.77
C ASP A 462 7.53 3.94 3.57
N HIS A 463 7.73 3.45 2.34
CA HIS A 463 7.55 2.03 2.03
C HIS A 463 8.44 1.09 2.84
N ALA A 464 9.64 1.52 3.26
CA ALA A 464 10.56 0.70 4.04
C ALA A 464 10.04 0.53 5.47
N THR A 465 9.45 1.56 6.06
CA THR A 465 8.78 1.55 7.35
C THR A 465 7.56 0.64 7.33
N ILE A 466 6.70 0.75 6.31
CA ILE A 466 5.56 -0.15 6.11
C ILE A 466 6.02 -1.61 5.92
N ALA A 467 7.08 -1.83 5.12
CA ALA A 467 7.63 -3.17 4.89
C ALA A 467 8.25 -3.78 6.15
N ARG A 468 9.01 -3.00 6.92
CA ARG A 468 9.60 -3.42 8.20
C ARG A 468 8.52 -3.77 9.22
N PHE A 469 7.49 -2.95 9.37
CA PHE A 469 6.40 -3.23 10.29
C PHE A 469 5.72 -4.57 9.95
N ARG A 470 5.41 -4.80 8.67
CA ARG A 470 4.86 -6.08 8.20
C ARG A 470 5.79 -7.28 8.42
N ALA A 471 7.11 -7.08 8.38
CA ALA A 471 8.08 -8.13 8.62
C ALA A 471 8.21 -8.49 10.10
N VAL A 472 8.27 -7.47 10.95
CA VAL A 472 8.46 -7.63 12.41
C VAL A 472 7.19 -8.14 13.09
N SER A 473 6.01 -7.79 12.59
CA SER A 473 4.72 -8.19 13.18
C SER A 473 4.18 -9.53 12.67
N GLU A 474 5.04 -10.37 12.07
CA GLU A 474 4.64 -11.62 11.42
C GLU A 474 3.86 -12.58 12.31
N GLU A 475 4.34 -12.79 13.54
CA GLU A 475 3.70 -13.67 14.53
C GLU A 475 2.39 -13.08 15.08
N ALA A 476 2.30 -11.75 15.15
CA ALA A 476 1.14 -11.05 15.72
C ALA A 476 -0.10 -11.12 14.82
N PHE A 477 0.05 -11.31 13.50
CA PHE A 477 -1.10 -11.36 12.57
C PHE A 477 -2.00 -12.58 12.76
N ALA A 478 -1.48 -13.70 13.28
CA ALA A 478 -2.33 -14.83 13.66
C ALA A 478 -3.24 -14.48 14.83
N GLY A 479 -2.71 -13.76 15.83
CA GLY A 479 -3.48 -13.22 16.96
C GLY A 479 -4.52 -12.19 16.50
N LEU A 480 -4.15 -11.29 15.59
CA LEU A 480 -5.06 -10.33 14.97
C LEU A 480 -6.27 -11.01 14.32
N PHE A 481 -6.04 -12.03 13.49
CA PHE A 481 -7.10 -12.77 12.83
C PHE A 481 -8.08 -13.39 13.84
N ALA A 482 -7.58 -13.97 14.92
CA ALA A 482 -8.40 -14.53 15.98
C ALA A 482 -9.22 -13.46 16.74
N GLN A 483 -8.67 -12.26 16.94
CA GLN A 483 -9.38 -11.14 17.56
C GLN A 483 -10.50 -10.61 16.64
N VAL A 484 -10.24 -10.47 15.34
CA VAL A 484 -11.26 -10.04 14.36
C VAL A 484 -12.42 -11.05 14.30
N LEU A 485 -12.14 -12.35 14.41
CA LEU A 485 -13.18 -13.38 14.53
C LEU A 485 -14.09 -13.18 15.74
N LEU A 486 -13.52 -12.76 16.88
CA LEU A 486 -14.30 -12.46 18.08
C LEU A 486 -15.19 -11.22 17.89
N ILE A 487 -14.68 -10.20 17.20
CA ILE A 487 -15.47 -8.99 16.86
C ILE A 487 -16.61 -9.36 15.90
N ALA A 488 -16.34 -10.18 14.87
CA ALA A 488 -17.37 -10.69 13.97
C ALA A 488 -18.48 -11.43 14.72
N ALA A 489 -18.13 -12.26 15.70
CA ALA A 489 -19.08 -12.97 16.53
C ALA A 489 -19.98 -12.04 17.36
N ARG A 490 -19.40 -10.99 17.94
CA ARG A 490 -20.16 -9.96 18.67
C ARG A 490 -21.09 -9.15 17.76
N ALA A 491 -20.73 -9.01 16.49
CA ALA A 491 -21.58 -8.41 15.45
C ALA A 491 -22.68 -9.36 14.92
N GLY A 492 -22.86 -10.55 15.50
CA GLY A 492 -23.88 -11.52 15.10
C GLY A 492 -23.50 -12.40 13.89
N LEU A 493 -22.23 -12.36 13.47
CA LEU A 493 -21.65 -13.27 12.48
C LEU A 493 -20.98 -14.46 13.19
N ALA A 494 -20.34 -15.37 12.46
CA ALA A 494 -19.64 -16.57 12.96
C ALA A 494 -20.54 -17.75 13.37
N ARG A 495 -21.49 -18.16 12.53
CA ARG A 495 -22.30 -19.37 12.78
C ARG A 495 -21.57 -20.63 12.30
N PHE A 496 -20.92 -21.34 13.23
CA PHE A 496 -20.06 -22.49 12.93
C PHE A 496 -20.82 -23.77 12.57
N GLY A 497 -22.14 -23.85 12.78
CA GLY A 497 -22.93 -25.08 12.62
C GLY A 497 -22.65 -25.88 11.34
N THR A 498 -22.36 -25.23 10.21
CA THR A 498 -21.77 -25.89 9.03
C THR A 498 -20.54 -25.12 8.55
N ILE A 499 -19.42 -25.83 8.34
CA ILE A 499 -18.17 -25.27 7.82
C ILE A 499 -17.81 -25.97 6.52
N ALA A 500 -17.36 -25.21 5.53
CA ALA A 500 -16.80 -25.74 4.29
C ALA A 500 -15.29 -25.49 4.24
N ILE A 501 -14.52 -26.55 3.96
CA ILE A 501 -13.07 -26.50 3.74
C ILE A 501 -12.79 -26.60 2.24
N ASP A 502 -11.96 -25.69 1.74
CA ASP A 502 -11.49 -25.71 0.37
C ASP A 502 -10.07 -25.18 0.22
N GLY A 503 -9.41 -25.66 -0.84
CA GLY A 503 -8.04 -25.35 -1.18
C GLY A 503 -7.98 -24.47 -2.41
N THR A 504 -7.10 -23.50 -2.39
CA THR A 504 -6.83 -22.65 -3.54
C THR A 504 -5.35 -22.38 -3.71
N LYS A 505 -4.87 -22.48 -4.94
CA LYS A 505 -3.47 -22.15 -5.27
C LYS A 505 -3.34 -20.63 -5.44
N ILE A 506 -2.40 -20.01 -4.74
CA ILE A 506 -2.10 -18.58 -4.80
C ILE A 506 -0.63 -18.41 -5.26
N PRO A 507 -0.36 -17.58 -6.29
CA PRO A 507 1.00 -17.32 -6.76
C PRO A 507 1.90 -16.72 -5.67
N ALA A 508 3.17 -17.13 -5.64
CA ALA A 508 4.20 -16.53 -4.78
C ALA A 508 4.79 -15.26 -5.42
N ASN A 509 5.61 -14.53 -4.66
CA ASN A 509 6.44 -13.45 -5.18
C ASN A 509 7.74 -13.99 -5.83
N ALA A 510 7.58 -14.94 -6.75
CA ALA A 510 8.65 -15.59 -7.48
C ALA A 510 8.20 -15.95 -8.90
N SER A 511 9.16 -15.94 -9.84
CA SER A 511 8.93 -16.40 -11.21
C SER A 511 9.11 -17.91 -11.32
N ILE A 512 8.31 -18.56 -12.16
CA ILE A 512 8.47 -19.96 -12.52
C ILE A 512 9.80 -20.21 -13.28
N ASP A 513 10.32 -19.21 -13.97
CA ASP A 513 11.56 -19.29 -14.74
C ASP A 513 12.82 -19.21 -13.87
N ALA A 514 12.67 -18.90 -12.58
CA ALA A 514 13.76 -18.82 -11.60
C ALA A 514 14.08 -20.17 -10.93
N ASN A 515 13.43 -21.23 -11.40
CA ASN A 515 13.58 -22.61 -10.95
C ASN A 515 14.86 -23.24 -11.52
N ARG A 516 15.71 -23.82 -10.66
CA ARG A 516 17.01 -24.41 -11.02
C ARG A 516 17.17 -25.81 -10.44
N GLY A 517 17.85 -26.69 -11.18
CA GLY A 517 18.18 -28.05 -10.76
C GLY A 517 19.49 -28.11 -9.97
N ARG A 518 19.82 -29.31 -9.47
CA ARG A 518 20.98 -29.58 -8.59
C ARG A 518 22.30 -29.11 -9.20
N ASP A 519 22.55 -29.49 -10.44
CA ASP A 519 23.80 -29.19 -11.16
C ASP A 519 24.10 -27.68 -11.17
N TRP A 520 23.06 -26.84 -11.30
CA TRP A 520 23.21 -25.38 -11.27
C TRP A 520 23.68 -24.87 -9.90
N PHE A 521 23.12 -25.40 -8.81
CA PHE A 521 23.52 -25.02 -7.44
C PHE A 521 24.91 -25.54 -7.10
N GLU A 522 25.28 -26.74 -7.56
CA GLU A 522 26.62 -27.30 -7.35
C GLU A 522 27.70 -26.49 -8.07
N GLN A 523 27.42 -26.02 -9.30
CA GLN A 523 28.33 -25.18 -10.06
C GLN A 523 28.49 -23.76 -9.47
N HIS A 524 27.41 -23.15 -8.98
CA HIS A 524 27.45 -21.75 -8.50
C HIS A 524 27.71 -21.62 -6.98
N ALA A 525 27.59 -22.70 -6.20
CA ALA A 525 27.92 -22.68 -4.78
C ALA A 525 29.42 -22.42 -4.52
N ALA A 526 30.29 -22.90 -5.42
CA ALA A 526 31.74 -22.66 -5.34
C ALA A 526 32.11 -21.18 -5.59
N GLU A 527 31.47 -20.53 -6.57
CA GLU A 527 31.71 -19.12 -6.91
C GLU A 527 31.20 -18.14 -5.81
N ILE A 528 30.06 -18.44 -5.20
CA ILE A 528 29.43 -17.57 -4.19
C ILE A 528 30.08 -17.73 -2.82
N ALA A 529 30.62 -18.91 -2.48
CA ALA A 529 31.31 -19.14 -1.22
C ALA A 529 32.71 -18.50 -1.16
N ALA A 530 33.43 -18.44 -2.29
CA ALA A 530 34.77 -17.88 -2.36
C ALA A 530 34.77 -16.33 -2.41
N GLY A 531 33.83 -15.69 -3.11
CA GLY A 531 33.85 -14.24 -3.33
C GLY A 531 33.32 -13.35 -2.20
N VAL A 532 32.66 -13.91 -1.17
CA VAL A 532 31.92 -13.10 -0.17
C VAL A 532 32.78 -12.69 1.03
N VAL A 533 33.86 -13.41 1.35
CA VAL A 533 34.68 -13.14 2.54
C VAL A 533 35.89 -12.25 2.22
N GLU A 534 36.62 -12.54 1.16
CA GLU A 534 37.81 -11.75 0.75
C GLU A 534 37.44 -10.34 0.23
N GLU A 535 36.34 -10.22 -0.51
CA GLU A 535 35.93 -8.92 -1.06
C GLU A 535 35.24 -8.04 -0.01
N ALA A 536 34.57 -8.62 0.99
CA ALA A 536 34.02 -7.89 2.14
C ALA A 536 35.13 -7.28 3.00
N GLN A 537 36.20 -8.02 3.28
CA GLN A 537 37.35 -7.51 4.04
C GLN A 537 38.10 -6.39 3.29
N ARG A 538 38.14 -6.47 1.95
CA ARG A 538 38.78 -5.45 1.10
C ARG A 538 37.96 -4.17 0.99
N VAL A 539 36.63 -4.28 1.05
CA VAL A 539 35.70 -3.15 1.07
C VAL A 539 35.70 -2.48 2.45
N ASP A 540 35.70 -3.24 3.55
CA ASP A 540 35.83 -2.70 4.91
C ASP A 540 37.13 -1.89 5.08
N ALA A 541 38.27 -2.41 4.61
CA ALA A 541 39.56 -1.70 4.65
C ALA A 541 39.60 -0.43 3.77
N ALA A 542 38.82 -0.39 2.70
CA ALA A 542 38.70 0.79 1.82
C ALA A 542 37.72 1.82 2.39
N GLU A 543 36.64 1.39 3.04
CA GLU A 543 35.64 2.23 3.69
C GLU A 543 36.18 2.86 4.99
N ASP A 544 37.01 2.15 5.76
CA ASP A 544 37.71 2.70 6.94
C ASP A 544 38.73 3.79 6.54
N ALA A 545 39.38 3.64 5.38
CA ALA A 545 40.29 4.64 4.83
C ALA A 545 39.57 5.89 4.28
N LEU A 546 38.29 5.76 3.89
CA LEU A 546 37.41 6.82 3.43
C LEU A 546 36.68 7.52 4.59
N ALA A 547 36.29 6.79 5.63
CA ALA A 547 35.68 7.33 6.86
C ALA A 547 36.65 8.22 7.66
N ALA A 548 37.96 7.97 7.56
CA ALA A 548 39.00 8.81 8.16
C ALA A 548 39.19 10.19 7.46
N ARG A 549 38.57 10.44 6.29
CA ARG A 549 38.76 11.66 5.48
C ARG A 549 37.49 12.50 5.25
N GLY A 550 36.55 12.46 6.19
CA GLY A 550 35.56 13.52 6.41
C GLY A 550 34.33 13.55 5.49
N ALA A 551 33.18 13.16 6.06
CA ALA A 551 31.84 13.79 5.96
C ALA A 551 30.79 12.73 6.35
N ASP A 552 30.09 13.00 7.45
CA ASP A 552 29.10 12.14 8.08
C ASP A 552 27.74 12.22 7.36
N GLU A 553 27.65 11.75 6.11
CA GLU A 553 26.35 11.48 5.44
C GLU A 553 26.51 10.35 4.40
N GLY A 554 25.85 9.20 4.64
CA GLY A 554 25.70 8.17 3.58
C GLY A 554 25.72 6.69 3.97
N GLY A 555 25.69 6.34 5.26
CA GLY A 555 25.81 4.93 5.70
C GLY A 555 24.71 3.96 5.25
N ASP A 556 23.51 4.45 4.89
CA ASP A 556 22.34 3.60 4.64
C ASP A 556 22.26 3.03 3.20
N ARG A 557 22.82 3.71 2.19
CA ARG A 557 22.82 3.22 0.80
C ARG A 557 23.81 2.07 0.60
N VAL A 558 24.97 2.13 1.27
CA VAL A 558 26.03 1.12 1.23
C VAL A 558 25.60 -0.15 1.98
N ARG A 559 25.00 -0.01 3.18
CA ARG A 559 24.38 -1.11 3.93
C ARG A 559 23.29 -1.84 3.12
N GLY A 560 22.50 -1.11 2.33
CA GLY A 560 21.46 -1.69 1.47
C GLY A 560 22.01 -2.61 0.37
N ALA A 561 23.10 -2.23 -0.30
CA ALA A 561 23.71 -3.03 -1.35
C ALA A 561 24.39 -4.30 -0.81
N LEU A 562 25.07 -4.19 0.34
CA LEU A 562 25.69 -5.32 1.04
C LEU A 562 24.65 -6.30 1.60
N ALA A 563 23.57 -5.79 2.20
CA ALA A 563 22.44 -6.61 2.68
C ALA A 563 21.72 -7.35 1.53
N MET A 564 21.61 -6.74 0.35
CA MET A 564 21.03 -7.39 -0.83
C MET A 564 21.89 -8.55 -1.35
N ARG A 565 23.22 -8.44 -1.28
CA ARG A 565 24.16 -9.50 -1.71
C ARG A 565 24.19 -10.65 -0.71
N SER A 566 24.26 -10.39 0.59
CA SER A 566 24.20 -11.42 1.63
C SER A 566 22.84 -12.14 1.66
N ALA A 567 21.73 -11.42 1.49
CA ALA A 567 20.39 -12.01 1.39
C ALA A 567 20.22 -12.88 0.13
N ARG A 568 20.90 -12.57 -0.99
CA ARG A 568 20.90 -13.42 -2.18
C ARG A 568 21.66 -14.73 -1.93
N ALA A 569 22.83 -14.67 -1.32
CA ALA A 569 23.63 -15.85 -0.98
C ALA A 569 22.85 -16.79 -0.03
N GLU A 570 22.20 -16.23 0.99
CA GLU A 570 21.37 -17.02 1.91
C GLU A 570 20.19 -17.72 1.22
N ARG A 571 19.50 -17.04 0.28
CA ARG A 571 18.44 -17.67 -0.51
C ARG A 571 18.94 -18.83 -1.35
N ILE A 572 20.13 -18.70 -1.93
CA ILE A 572 20.74 -19.77 -2.74
C ILE A 572 21.09 -20.97 -1.84
N ARG A 573 21.65 -20.74 -0.64
CA ARG A 573 21.88 -21.80 0.35
C ARG A 573 20.58 -22.51 0.77
N ARG A 574 19.52 -21.75 1.08
CA ARG A 574 18.21 -22.32 1.43
C ARG A 574 17.59 -23.10 0.27
N ALA A 575 17.69 -22.61 -0.96
CA ALA A 575 17.22 -23.32 -2.14
C ALA A 575 17.98 -24.64 -2.35
N ALA A 576 19.31 -24.66 -2.12
CA ALA A 576 20.10 -25.88 -2.19
C ALA A 576 19.74 -26.88 -1.07
N ALA A 577 19.54 -26.42 0.16
CA ALA A 577 19.11 -27.26 1.28
C ALA A 577 17.71 -27.86 1.04
N GLU A 578 16.76 -27.07 0.53
CA GLU A 578 15.43 -27.56 0.18
C GLU A 578 15.49 -28.59 -0.95
N LEU A 579 16.36 -28.38 -1.94
CA LEU A 579 16.56 -29.34 -3.03
C LEU A 579 17.09 -30.68 -2.50
N ALA A 580 18.03 -30.65 -1.56
CA ALA A 580 18.52 -31.84 -0.88
C ALA A 580 17.41 -32.53 -0.08
N GLN A 581 16.54 -31.78 0.59
CA GLN A 581 15.39 -32.34 1.31
C GLN A 581 14.38 -32.99 0.37
N GLN A 582 14.07 -32.37 -0.78
CA GLN A 582 13.20 -32.96 -1.80
C GLN A 582 13.79 -34.27 -2.33
N GLN A 583 15.09 -34.29 -2.61
CA GLN A 583 15.78 -35.48 -3.07
C GLN A 583 15.72 -36.60 -2.02
N GLY A 584 16.02 -36.29 -0.75
CA GLY A 584 15.90 -37.24 0.35
C GLY A 584 14.48 -37.81 0.50
N ARG A 585 13.43 -37.01 0.28
CA ARG A 585 12.04 -37.49 0.26
C ARG A 585 11.75 -38.42 -0.92
N LEU A 586 12.24 -38.08 -2.12
CA LEU A 586 12.09 -38.90 -3.32
C LEU A 586 12.83 -40.24 -3.18
N ASP A 587 14.03 -40.20 -2.61
CA ASP A 587 14.83 -41.39 -2.33
C ASP A 587 14.15 -42.27 -1.26
N ALA A 588 13.68 -41.68 -0.16
CA ALA A 588 12.94 -42.41 0.87
C ALA A 588 11.62 -43.03 0.35
N ASP A 589 10.88 -42.33 -0.51
CA ASP A 589 9.66 -42.88 -1.13
C ASP A 589 9.99 -43.99 -2.14
N ARG A 590 11.09 -43.85 -2.90
CA ARG A 590 11.59 -44.92 -3.78
C ARG A 590 11.96 -46.15 -2.95
N ASP A 591 12.70 -45.96 -1.87
CA ASP A 591 13.16 -47.04 -1.01
C ASP A 591 11.95 -47.70 -0.31
N ALA A 592 11.01 -46.93 0.23
CA ALA A 592 9.77 -47.46 0.81
C ALA A 592 8.91 -48.24 -0.20
N ARG A 593 8.83 -47.78 -1.46
CA ARG A 593 8.16 -48.52 -2.54
C ARG A 593 8.88 -49.83 -2.86
N GLN A 594 10.21 -49.83 -2.88
CA GLN A 594 11.02 -51.03 -3.09
C GLN A 594 10.87 -52.01 -1.92
N THR A 595 10.99 -51.56 -0.68
CA THR A 595 10.76 -52.37 0.52
C THR A 595 9.34 -52.94 0.54
N GLY A 596 8.33 -52.13 0.23
CA GLY A 596 6.95 -52.59 0.12
C GLY A 596 6.73 -53.58 -1.03
N ALA A 597 7.46 -53.44 -2.15
CA ALA A 597 7.43 -54.41 -3.24
C ALA A 597 8.12 -55.73 -2.86
N GLN A 598 9.25 -55.67 -2.13
CA GLN A 598 9.95 -56.84 -1.60
C GLN A 598 9.09 -57.58 -0.56
N ALA A 599 8.48 -56.89 0.41
CA ALA A 599 7.58 -57.50 1.39
C ALA A 599 6.38 -58.20 0.73
N ARG A 600 5.84 -57.63 -0.36
CA ARG A 600 4.79 -58.26 -1.17
C ARG A 600 5.29 -59.51 -1.91
N LEU A 601 6.51 -59.48 -2.45
CA LEU A 601 7.14 -60.64 -3.06
C LEU A 601 7.36 -61.77 -2.04
N GLU A 602 7.83 -61.44 -0.84
CA GLU A 602 8.01 -62.41 0.26
C GLU A 602 6.67 -63.01 0.71
N THR A 603 5.64 -62.18 0.83
CA THR A 603 4.26 -62.64 1.12
C THR A 603 3.74 -63.60 0.03
N SER A 604 4.00 -63.28 -1.24
CA SER A 604 3.69 -64.16 -2.38
C SER A 604 4.44 -65.48 -2.27
N ARG A 605 5.76 -65.46 -2.02
CA ARG A 605 6.61 -66.65 -1.84
C ARG A 605 6.14 -67.53 -0.69
N ALA A 606 5.64 -66.93 0.40
CA ALA A 606 5.05 -67.64 1.54
C ALA A 606 3.64 -68.20 1.28
N GLY A 607 3.09 -68.06 0.07
CA GLY A 607 1.79 -68.62 -0.32
C GLY A 607 0.57 -67.86 0.21
N ARG A 608 0.75 -66.63 0.71
CA ARG A 608 -0.35 -65.80 1.22
C ARG A 608 -0.87 -64.84 0.13
N PRO A 609 -2.17 -64.48 0.14
CA PRO A 609 -2.73 -63.58 -0.86
C PRO A 609 -2.13 -62.17 -0.72
N VAL A 610 -1.53 -61.67 -1.80
CA VAL A 610 -0.94 -60.33 -1.85
C VAL A 610 -2.01 -59.30 -2.19
N ARG A 611 -2.11 -58.23 -1.40
CA ARG A 611 -2.94 -57.05 -1.73
C ARG A 611 -2.07 -55.93 -2.30
N GLY A 612 -2.48 -55.39 -3.45
CA GLY A 612 -1.81 -54.27 -4.13
C GLY A 612 -0.95 -54.69 -5.33
N ARG A 613 -0.51 -53.71 -6.13
CA ARG A 613 0.28 -53.92 -7.34
C ARG A 613 1.78 -53.90 -7.03
N ILE A 614 2.52 -54.92 -7.48
CA ILE A 614 3.99 -54.86 -7.55
C ILE A 614 4.38 -54.08 -8.82
N PRO A 615 5.19 -53.01 -8.71
CA PRO A 615 5.65 -52.23 -9.87
C PRO A 615 6.34 -53.11 -10.92
N ASP A 616 6.21 -52.75 -12.19
CA ASP A 616 6.89 -53.46 -13.29
C ASP A 616 8.42 -53.35 -13.10
N GLY A 617 9.16 -54.42 -13.43
CA GLY A 617 10.59 -54.55 -13.15
C GLY A 617 10.99 -55.92 -12.56
N PRO A 618 12.22 -56.07 -12.04
CA PRO A 618 12.78 -57.36 -11.64
C PRO A 618 11.99 -58.05 -10.50
N LEU A 619 11.42 -57.27 -9.58
CA LEU A 619 10.60 -57.80 -8.48
C LEU A 619 9.26 -58.39 -8.96
N ARG A 620 8.63 -57.81 -9.98
CA ARG A 620 7.39 -58.34 -10.57
C ARG A 620 7.64 -59.60 -11.39
N LEU A 621 8.76 -59.65 -12.11
CA LEU A 621 9.18 -60.86 -12.80
C LEU A 621 9.46 -62.01 -11.81
N ALA A 622 10.16 -61.71 -10.72
CA ALA A 622 10.42 -62.68 -9.65
C ALA A 622 9.12 -63.20 -9.01
N GLU A 623 8.11 -62.34 -8.84
CA GLU A 623 6.81 -62.74 -8.30
C GLU A 623 6.03 -63.63 -9.27
N ALA A 624 5.97 -63.24 -10.56
CA ALA A 624 5.29 -64.01 -11.59
C ALA A 624 5.90 -65.41 -11.76
N ARG A 625 7.24 -65.53 -11.71
CA ARG A 625 7.96 -66.81 -11.77
C ARG A 625 7.65 -67.67 -10.54
N ALA A 626 7.72 -67.08 -9.34
CA ALA A 626 7.38 -67.78 -8.11
C ALA A 626 5.91 -68.26 -8.09
N HIS A 627 4.99 -67.50 -8.68
CA HIS A 627 3.59 -67.92 -8.83
C HIS A 627 3.44 -69.10 -9.81
N LEU A 628 4.12 -69.06 -10.95
CA LEU A 628 4.13 -70.17 -11.91
C LEU A 628 4.71 -71.45 -11.30
N GLU A 629 5.81 -71.35 -10.55
CA GLU A 629 6.42 -72.48 -9.83
C GLU A 629 5.49 -73.07 -8.77
N ARG A 630 4.68 -72.25 -8.09
CA ARG A 630 3.66 -72.75 -7.14
C ARG A 630 2.56 -73.51 -7.86
N GLU A 631 2.00 -72.96 -8.93
CA GLU A 631 0.95 -73.64 -9.70
C GLU A 631 1.45 -74.95 -10.34
N LEU A 632 2.71 -74.99 -10.80
CA LEU A 632 3.35 -76.21 -11.29
C LEU A 632 3.52 -77.25 -10.18
N ARG A 633 4.01 -76.86 -9.00
CA ARG A 633 4.16 -77.76 -7.84
C ARG A 633 2.82 -78.30 -7.34
N ASP A 634 1.81 -77.44 -7.19
CA ASP A 634 0.48 -77.83 -6.72
C ASP A 634 -0.21 -78.79 -7.70
N HIS A 635 -0.02 -78.57 -9.01
CA HIS A 635 -0.54 -79.47 -10.04
C HIS A 635 0.22 -80.80 -10.08
N GLN A 636 1.55 -80.76 -10.01
CA GLN A 636 2.37 -81.97 -9.97
C GLN A 636 2.04 -82.82 -8.73
N ALA A 637 1.90 -82.22 -7.55
CA ALA A 637 1.50 -82.92 -6.34
C ALA A 637 0.08 -83.52 -6.43
N LYS A 638 -0.80 -83.01 -7.29
CA LYS A 638 -2.11 -83.64 -7.57
C LYS A 638 -1.97 -84.83 -8.52
N LEU A 639 -1.11 -84.71 -9.54
CA LEU A 639 -0.78 -85.81 -10.45
C LEU A 639 -0.11 -86.96 -9.68
N ASP A 640 0.87 -86.66 -8.83
CA ASP A 640 1.58 -87.64 -8.01
C ASP A 640 0.65 -88.32 -7.00
N ARG A 641 -0.22 -87.55 -6.32
CA ARG A 641 -1.24 -88.13 -5.42
C ARG A 641 -2.20 -89.05 -6.15
N ARG A 642 -2.62 -88.68 -7.37
CA ARG A 642 -3.50 -89.50 -8.19
C ARG A 642 -2.79 -90.75 -8.70
N ALA A 643 -1.53 -90.64 -9.12
CA ALA A 643 -0.69 -91.76 -9.54
C ALA A 643 -0.44 -92.74 -8.38
N ALA A 644 -0.15 -92.23 -7.18
CA ALA A 644 0.00 -93.03 -5.97
C ALA A 644 -1.30 -93.77 -5.58
N LEU A 645 -2.47 -93.14 -5.74
CA LEU A 645 -3.76 -93.80 -5.54
C LEU A 645 -3.98 -94.94 -6.54
N ILE A 646 -3.66 -94.72 -7.82
CA ILE A 646 -3.76 -95.72 -8.89
C ILE A 646 -2.80 -96.89 -8.61
N ALA A 647 -1.54 -96.59 -8.26
CA ALA A 647 -0.53 -97.60 -7.91
C ALA A 647 -0.92 -98.42 -6.68
N ALA A 648 -1.63 -97.81 -5.73
CA ALA A 648 -2.19 -98.49 -4.55
C ALA A 648 -3.52 -99.22 -4.81
N GLY A 649 -3.96 -99.34 -6.09
CA GLY A 649 -5.20 -100.02 -6.47
C GLY A 649 -6.49 -99.30 -6.07
N LYS A 650 -6.42 -98.04 -5.62
CA LYS A 650 -7.58 -97.24 -5.19
C LYS A 650 -8.09 -96.39 -6.36
N LYS A 651 -9.41 -96.38 -6.61
CA LYS A 651 -10.02 -95.56 -7.67
C LYS A 651 -10.02 -94.08 -7.25
N PRO A 652 -9.32 -93.18 -7.98
CA PRO A 652 -9.31 -91.76 -7.63
C PRO A 652 -10.69 -91.15 -7.86
N MET A 653 -11.23 -90.42 -6.87
CA MET A 653 -12.46 -89.65 -7.04
C MET A 653 -12.21 -88.35 -7.82
N GLY A 654 -13.10 -88.04 -8.76
CA GLY A 654 -13.05 -86.83 -9.59
C GLY A 654 -12.47 -87.04 -11.00
N ALA A 655 -12.74 -86.07 -11.88
CA ALA A 655 -12.30 -86.06 -13.28
C ALA A 655 -10.76 -86.22 -13.40
N PRO A 656 -10.25 -86.82 -14.49
CA PRO A 656 -8.82 -86.91 -14.75
C PRO A 656 -8.17 -85.52 -14.71
N SER A 657 -7.09 -85.40 -13.95
CA SER A 657 -6.27 -84.18 -13.97
C SER A 657 -5.70 -84.01 -15.38
N VAL A 658 -5.97 -82.87 -16.01
CA VAL A 658 -5.43 -82.55 -17.35
C VAL A 658 -3.89 -82.47 -17.32
N PRO A 659 -3.21 -82.80 -18.43
CA PRO A 659 -1.77 -82.57 -18.56
C PRO A 659 -1.38 -81.12 -18.24
N THR A 660 -0.17 -80.92 -17.72
CA THR A 660 0.34 -79.62 -17.30
C THR A 660 0.25 -78.55 -18.39
N GLU A 661 0.33 -78.94 -19.66
CA GLU A 661 0.25 -78.04 -20.82
C GLU A 661 -1.16 -77.51 -21.08
N GLU A 662 -2.19 -78.24 -20.69
CA GLU A 662 -3.61 -77.90 -20.89
C GLU A 662 -4.25 -77.27 -19.64
N HIS A 663 -3.52 -77.21 -18.52
CA HIS A 663 -4.05 -76.70 -17.25
C HIS A 663 -4.21 -75.17 -17.29
N SER A 664 -5.45 -74.70 -17.26
CA SER A 664 -5.84 -73.29 -17.45
C SER A 664 -5.13 -72.28 -16.53
N ARG A 665 -4.87 -72.64 -15.27
CA ARG A 665 -4.15 -71.76 -14.33
C ARG A 665 -2.66 -71.64 -14.67
N ILE A 666 -2.04 -72.72 -15.14
CA ILE A 666 -0.63 -72.75 -15.53
C ILE A 666 -0.45 -71.96 -16.83
N ILE A 667 -1.37 -72.11 -17.80
CA ILE A 667 -1.40 -71.29 -19.02
C ILE A 667 -1.52 -69.80 -18.67
N ARG A 668 -2.42 -69.43 -17.75
CA ARG A 668 -2.58 -68.05 -17.29
C ARG A 668 -1.32 -67.53 -16.58
N ALA A 669 -0.70 -68.34 -15.71
CA ALA A 669 0.53 -67.98 -15.03
C ALA A 669 1.71 -67.80 -16.01
N ARG A 670 1.86 -68.69 -17.02
CA ARG A 670 2.83 -68.54 -18.11
C ARG A 670 2.63 -67.24 -18.89
N ARG A 671 1.38 -66.86 -19.19
CA ARG A 671 1.07 -65.56 -19.83
C ARG A 671 1.47 -64.37 -18.96
N VAL A 672 1.27 -64.45 -17.64
CA VAL A 672 1.68 -63.40 -16.70
C VAL A 672 3.21 -63.27 -16.63
N VAL A 673 3.95 -64.40 -16.62
CA VAL A 673 5.42 -64.41 -16.71
C VAL A 673 5.89 -63.79 -18.02
N ALA A 674 5.36 -64.23 -19.16
CA ALA A 674 5.73 -63.69 -20.47
C ALA A 674 5.43 -62.18 -20.58
N ALA A 675 4.31 -61.72 -20.01
CA ALA A 675 3.98 -60.29 -19.95
C ALA A 675 4.97 -59.51 -19.04
N ALA A 676 5.40 -60.10 -17.92
CA ALA A 676 6.39 -59.50 -17.03
C ALA A 676 7.80 -59.46 -17.65
N GLU A 677 8.19 -60.50 -18.40
CA GLU A 677 9.46 -60.55 -19.16
C GLU A 677 9.47 -59.52 -20.28
N ALA A 678 8.38 -59.43 -21.04
CA ALA A 678 8.22 -58.42 -22.08
C ALA A 678 8.22 -56.99 -21.50
N ALA A 679 7.69 -56.78 -20.30
CA ALA A 679 7.75 -55.50 -19.60
C ALA A 679 9.17 -55.18 -19.12
N ALA A 680 9.89 -56.16 -18.54
CA ALA A 680 11.27 -56.00 -18.08
C ALA A 680 12.24 -55.72 -19.24
N ALA A 681 12.03 -56.34 -20.41
CA ALA A 681 12.81 -56.08 -21.63
C ALA A 681 12.59 -54.66 -22.18
N ARG A 682 11.37 -54.12 -22.06
CA ARG A 682 11.05 -52.73 -22.46
C ARG A 682 11.65 -51.70 -21.52
N ASP A 683 11.68 -51.97 -20.21
CA ASP A 683 12.31 -51.07 -19.22
C ASP A 683 13.83 -50.91 -19.44
N GLY A 684 14.49 -51.88 -20.06
CA GLY A 684 15.89 -51.78 -20.47
C GLY A 684 16.15 -50.92 -21.73
N GLN A 685 15.11 -50.61 -22.51
CA GLN A 685 15.21 -49.89 -23.80
C GLN A 685 14.47 -48.54 -23.83
N ALA A 686 13.53 -48.30 -22.90
CA ALA A 686 12.84 -47.03 -22.82
C ALA A 686 13.75 -45.97 -22.18
N PRO A 687 13.90 -44.75 -22.76
CA PRO A 687 14.49 -43.65 -22.03
C PRO A 687 13.69 -43.50 -20.74
N THR A 688 14.37 -43.61 -19.60
CA THR A 688 13.77 -43.42 -18.28
C THR A 688 12.99 -42.12 -18.34
N ARG A 689 11.65 -42.20 -18.23
CA ARG A 689 10.81 -41.03 -17.98
C ARG A 689 11.29 -40.51 -16.63
N SER A 690 12.27 -39.60 -16.67
CA SER A 690 12.89 -39.06 -15.46
C SER A 690 11.76 -38.55 -14.58
N LEU A 691 11.72 -39.05 -13.34
CA LEU A 691 10.89 -38.48 -12.30
C LEU A 691 11.11 -36.96 -12.34
N SER A 692 10.03 -36.20 -12.14
CA SER A 692 10.07 -34.73 -12.13
C SER A 692 11.33 -34.28 -11.40
N LYS A 693 12.29 -33.71 -12.13
CA LYS A 693 13.57 -33.31 -11.54
C LYS A 693 13.27 -32.49 -10.30
N ALA A 694 13.89 -32.82 -9.17
CA ALA A 694 13.84 -31.95 -8.01
C ALA A 694 14.39 -30.59 -8.47
N VAL A 695 13.63 -29.54 -8.21
CA VAL A 695 13.94 -28.19 -8.69
C VAL A 695 13.56 -27.22 -7.59
N ALA A 696 14.45 -26.28 -7.30
CA ALA A 696 14.25 -25.25 -6.28
C ALA A 696 14.27 -23.87 -6.92
N ASN A 697 13.46 -22.96 -6.38
CA ASN A 697 13.40 -21.59 -6.88
C ASN A 697 14.49 -20.74 -6.21
N THR A 698 15.30 -20.05 -7.01
CA THR A 698 16.38 -19.19 -6.51
C THR A 698 15.88 -17.91 -5.83
N THR A 699 14.63 -17.51 -6.12
CA THR A 699 14.02 -16.27 -5.63
C THR A 699 13.20 -16.51 -4.36
N ASP A 700 12.42 -17.60 -4.32
CA ASP A 700 11.64 -18.04 -3.17
C ASP A 700 11.77 -19.57 -2.95
N PRO A 701 12.75 -20.01 -2.15
CA PRO A 701 13.08 -21.43 -1.96
C PRO A 701 11.90 -22.32 -1.54
N ASP A 702 10.94 -21.78 -0.80
CA ASP A 702 9.83 -22.55 -0.22
C ASP A 702 8.66 -22.71 -1.21
N SER A 703 8.61 -21.90 -2.27
CA SER A 703 7.52 -21.93 -3.25
C SER A 703 7.60 -23.17 -4.16
N ARG A 704 6.45 -23.65 -4.65
CA ARG A 704 6.38 -24.84 -5.53
C ARG A 704 5.63 -24.56 -6.81
N VAL A 705 5.93 -25.35 -7.84
CA VAL A 705 5.14 -25.37 -9.08
C VAL A 705 3.83 -26.10 -8.79
N MET A 706 2.72 -25.38 -8.87
CA MET A 706 1.38 -25.89 -8.55
C MET A 706 0.53 -26.01 -9.81
N PRO A 707 -0.08 -27.19 -10.06
CA PRO A 707 -1.02 -27.36 -11.16
C PRO A 707 -2.32 -26.62 -10.86
N THR A 708 -2.83 -25.91 -11.86
CA THR A 708 -4.12 -25.22 -11.84
C THR A 708 -4.92 -25.62 -13.07
N ARG A 709 -6.23 -25.31 -13.12
CA ARG A 709 -7.05 -25.57 -14.32
C ARG A 709 -6.54 -24.90 -15.60
N ARG A 710 -5.76 -23.82 -15.48
CA ARG A 710 -5.28 -22.99 -16.61
C ARG A 710 -3.78 -23.14 -16.89
N GLY A 711 -3.10 -24.11 -16.27
CA GLY A 711 -1.66 -24.33 -16.41
C GLY A 711 -0.95 -24.45 -15.05
N PHE A 712 0.31 -24.03 -14.99
CA PHE A 712 1.13 -24.12 -13.78
C PHE A 712 1.45 -22.74 -13.20
N VAL A 713 1.52 -22.65 -11.88
CA VAL A 713 1.84 -21.41 -11.16
C VAL A 713 2.90 -21.70 -10.11
N GLN A 714 3.94 -20.86 -10.01
CA GLN A 714 4.86 -20.89 -8.87
C GLN A 714 4.16 -20.25 -7.66
N GLY A 715 3.86 -21.03 -6.62
CA GLY A 715 3.04 -20.55 -5.52
C GLY A 715 2.92 -21.50 -4.33
N TYR A 716 1.91 -21.22 -3.51
CA TYR A 716 1.53 -22.03 -2.36
C TYR A 716 0.05 -22.44 -2.43
N ASN A 717 -0.27 -23.49 -1.69
CA ASN A 717 -1.60 -24.01 -1.56
C ASN A 717 -2.22 -23.42 -0.30
N ALA A 718 -3.08 -22.42 -0.47
CA ALA A 718 -3.81 -21.77 0.61
C ALA A 718 -5.10 -22.55 0.89
N GLN A 719 -5.33 -22.87 2.15
CA GLN A 719 -6.47 -23.62 2.63
C GLN A 719 -7.35 -22.69 3.45
N VAL A 720 -8.66 -22.77 3.27
CA VAL A 720 -9.62 -21.87 3.91
C VAL A 720 -10.79 -22.69 4.47
N ALA A 721 -11.14 -22.45 5.73
CA ALA A 721 -12.35 -22.95 6.35
C ALA A 721 -13.35 -21.81 6.52
N VAL A 722 -14.55 -21.96 5.98
CA VAL A 722 -15.56 -20.90 5.89
C VAL A 722 -16.87 -21.33 6.56
N THR A 723 -17.46 -20.47 7.37
CA THR A 723 -18.74 -20.69 8.05
C THR A 723 -19.94 -20.47 7.12
N GLY A 724 -21.13 -20.90 7.54
CA GLY A 724 -22.36 -20.76 6.74
C GLY A 724 -22.75 -19.32 6.39
N ASP A 725 -22.30 -18.35 7.18
CA ASP A 725 -22.47 -16.91 6.97
C ASP A 725 -21.30 -16.25 6.19
N HIS A 726 -20.46 -17.07 5.55
CA HIS A 726 -19.32 -16.65 4.73
C HIS A 726 -18.17 -15.97 5.50
N LEU A 727 -18.04 -16.20 6.81
CA LEU A 727 -16.89 -15.77 7.59
C LEU A 727 -15.74 -16.78 7.41
N ILE A 728 -14.51 -16.30 7.26
CA ILE A 728 -13.35 -17.20 7.25
C ILE A 728 -12.98 -17.51 8.69
N ALA A 729 -13.11 -18.77 9.09
CA ALA A 729 -12.85 -19.26 10.45
C ALA A 729 -11.41 -19.73 10.68
N ALA A 730 -10.77 -20.28 9.65
CA ALA A 730 -9.37 -20.71 9.73
C ALA A 730 -8.72 -20.65 8.35
N VAL A 731 -7.41 -20.38 8.33
CA VAL A 731 -6.58 -20.39 7.13
C VAL A 731 -5.25 -21.07 7.39
N ASP A 732 -4.68 -21.72 6.37
CA ASP A 732 -3.31 -22.22 6.39
C ASP A 732 -2.70 -22.20 4.99
N VAL A 733 -1.38 -22.26 4.91
CA VAL A 733 -0.60 -22.32 3.67
C VAL A 733 0.33 -23.50 3.72
N ASN A 734 0.39 -24.28 2.64
CA ASN A 734 1.35 -25.37 2.50
C ASN A 734 1.95 -25.44 1.09
N GLN A 735 2.99 -26.27 0.97
CA GLN A 735 3.76 -26.47 -0.26
C GLN A 735 3.21 -27.62 -1.13
N GLN A 736 2.18 -28.33 -0.67
CA GLN A 736 1.73 -29.56 -1.33
C GLN A 736 0.72 -29.26 -2.44
N PRO A 737 0.88 -29.85 -3.64
CA PRO A 737 -0.10 -29.69 -4.72
C PRO A 737 -1.46 -30.30 -4.40
N ASN A 738 -1.48 -31.38 -3.60
CA ASN A 738 -2.68 -32.11 -3.22
C ASN A 738 -3.29 -31.57 -1.91
N ASP A 739 -4.61 -31.66 -1.80
CA ASP A 739 -5.34 -31.10 -0.66
C ASP A 739 -5.58 -32.15 0.44
N MET A 740 -5.51 -33.45 0.12
CA MET A 740 -5.65 -34.60 1.04
C MET A 740 -4.99 -34.41 2.41
N PRO A 741 -3.68 -34.08 2.52
CA PRO A 741 -3.00 -33.94 3.81
C PRO A 741 -3.45 -32.73 4.63
N SER A 742 -4.12 -31.75 4.01
CA SER A 742 -4.51 -30.49 4.66
C SER A 742 -5.82 -30.58 5.44
N PHE A 743 -6.62 -31.63 5.23
CA PHE A 743 -7.96 -31.74 5.84
C PHE A 743 -7.93 -31.71 7.37
N VAL A 744 -7.14 -32.60 7.99
CA VAL A 744 -7.07 -32.73 9.45
C VAL A 744 -6.51 -31.47 10.10
N PRO A 745 -5.39 -30.88 9.65
CA PRO A 745 -4.91 -29.59 10.17
C PRO A 745 -5.97 -28.48 10.10
N MET A 746 -6.67 -28.35 8.98
CA MET A 746 -7.70 -27.31 8.81
C MET A 746 -8.92 -27.54 9.69
N MET A 747 -9.37 -28.78 9.83
CA MET A 747 -10.47 -29.15 10.71
C MET A 747 -10.12 -28.87 12.17
N SER A 748 -8.90 -29.22 12.61
CA SER A 748 -8.42 -28.91 13.95
C SER A 748 -8.32 -27.40 14.18
N ALA A 749 -7.78 -26.64 13.22
CA ALA A 749 -7.69 -25.19 13.32
C ALA A 749 -9.08 -24.53 13.44
N ALA A 750 -10.04 -24.96 12.60
CA ALA A 750 -11.41 -24.48 12.67
C ALA A 750 -12.07 -24.85 14.01
N THR A 751 -11.84 -26.07 14.52
CA THR A 751 -12.36 -26.53 15.82
C THR A 751 -11.80 -25.71 16.96
N ASN A 752 -10.50 -25.40 16.94
CA ASN A 752 -9.86 -24.56 17.96
C ASN A 752 -10.42 -23.13 17.94
N ALA A 753 -10.63 -22.56 16.74
CA ALA A 753 -11.25 -21.24 16.60
C ALA A 753 -12.68 -21.22 17.15
N ALA A 754 -13.48 -22.23 16.81
CA ALA A 754 -14.85 -22.40 17.28
C ALA A 754 -14.91 -22.53 18.82
N SER A 755 -14.13 -23.45 19.40
CA SER A 755 -14.05 -23.66 20.84
C SER A 755 -13.59 -22.42 21.59
N GLY A 756 -12.56 -21.72 21.09
CA GLY A 756 -12.08 -20.48 21.69
C GLY A 756 -13.13 -19.36 21.63
N LEU A 757 -13.97 -19.33 20.59
CA LEU A 757 -15.06 -18.39 20.48
C LEU A 757 -16.22 -18.73 21.43
N HIS A 758 -16.62 -19.99 21.47
CA HIS A 758 -17.64 -20.50 22.39
C HIS A 758 -17.27 -20.20 23.86
N ALA A 759 -16.02 -20.44 24.24
CA ALA A 759 -15.53 -20.15 25.59
C ALA A 759 -15.66 -18.67 25.99
N ARG A 760 -15.56 -17.73 25.04
CA ARG A 760 -15.64 -16.28 25.31
C ARG A 760 -17.04 -15.69 25.22
N THR A 761 -17.95 -16.36 24.51
CA THR A 761 -19.28 -15.82 24.18
C THR A 761 -20.42 -16.61 24.80
N GLY A 762 -20.19 -17.87 25.18
CA GLY A 762 -21.21 -18.78 25.71
C GLY A 762 -22.24 -19.27 24.68
N SER A 763 -22.19 -18.82 23.41
CA SER A 763 -23.23 -19.15 22.43
C SER A 763 -23.06 -20.57 21.86
N PRO A 764 -24.11 -21.42 21.84
CA PRO A 764 -24.06 -22.75 21.24
C PRO A 764 -23.88 -22.71 19.71
N GLU A 765 -24.17 -21.58 19.05
CA GLU A 765 -23.97 -21.41 17.60
C GLU A 765 -22.49 -21.39 17.17
N HIS A 766 -21.59 -21.24 18.14
CA HIS A 766 -20.13 -21.26 17.94
C HIS A 766 -19.52 -22.67 18.02
N GLN A 767 -20.34 -23.72 18.05
CA GLN A 767 -19.89 -25.11 17.94
C GLN A 767 -19.97 -25.61 16.49
N ILE A 768 -19.01 -26.44 16.10
CA ILE A 768 -19.00 -27.04 14.76
C ILE A 768 -19.98 -28.21 14.73
N GLY A 769 -21.00 -28.11 13.87
CA GLY A 769 -21.91 -29.23 13.59
C GLY A 769 -21.30 -30.20 12.58
N VAL A 770 -21.14 -29.75 11.33
CA VAL A 770 -20.61 -30.59 10.23
C VAL A 770 -19.59 -29.86 9.37
N VAL A 771 -18.53 -30.56 8.97
CA VAL A 771 -17.46 -30.09 8.08
C VAL A 771 -17.65 -30.67 6.68
N LEU A 772 -17.73 -29.81 5.66
CA LEU A 772 -17.93 -30.15 4.27
C LEU A 772 -16.63 -29.98 3.48
N ALA A 773 -16.18 -31.02 2.77
CA ALA A 773 -14.96 -30.95 1.96
C ALA A 773 -15.14 -31.61 0.58
N ASP A 774 -14.34 -31.17 -0.39
CA ASP A 774 -14.39 -31.70 -1.75
C ASP A 774 -13.71 -33.08 -1.88
N ALA A 775 -13.71 -33.61 -3.10
CA ALA A 775 -13.09 -34.89 -3.40
C ALA A 775 -11.56 -34.88 -3.33
N GLY A 776 -10.93 -33.72 -3.41
CA GLY A 776 -9.49 -33.54 -3.21
C GLY A 776 -9.04 -33.89 -1.80
N TYR A 777 -9.94 -33.88 -0.81
CA TYR A 777 -9.65 -34.28 0.57
C TYR A 777 -9.94 -35.76 0.89
N CYS A 778 -10.47 -36.54 -0.05
CA CYS A 778 -10.95 -37.90 0.24
C CYS A 778 -9.81 -38.91 0.45
N SER A 779 -9.57 -39.30 1.70
CA SER A 779 -8.68 -40.42 2.07
C SER A 779 -9.27 -41.21 3.23
N ASN A 780 -8.93 -42.50 3.37
CA ASN A 780 -9.38 -43.30 4.52
C ASN A 780 -8.92 -42.66 5.84
N LYS A 781 -7.67 -42.16 5.87
CA LYS A 781 -7.12 -41.41 7.01
C LYS A 781 -7.98 -40.20 7.40
N ASN A 782 -8.52 -39.46 6.43
CA ASN A 782 -9.35 -38.27 6.71
C ASN A 782 -10.78 -38.62 7.12
N LEU A 783 -11.33 -39.71 6.55
CA LEU A 783 -12.66 -40.21 6.88
C LEU A 783 -12.69 -40.80 8.30
N GLU A 784 -11.60 -41.43 8.73
CA GLU A 784 -11.45 -42.10 10.04
C GLU A 784 -10.81 -41.20 11.11
N ALA A 785 -10.38 -39.98 10.76
CA ALA A 785 -9.73 -39.07 11.70
C ALA A 785 -10.66 -38.70 12.87
N PRO A 786 -10.16 -38.58 14.12
CA PRO A 786 -10.96 -38.03 15.21
C PRO A 786 -11.32 -36.56 14.95
N GLY A 787 -12.43 -36.08 15.53
CA GLY A 787 -12.85 -34.66 15.44
C GLY A 787 -14.33 -34.47 15.05
N ALA A 788 -14.67 -33.25 14.62
CA ALA A 788 -16.03 -32.87 14.24
C ALA A 788 -16.61 -33.76 13.14
N ASP A 789 -17.94 -33.85 13.07
CA ASP A 789 -18.60 -34.64 12.05
C ASP A 789 -18.29 -34.10 10.64
N ARG A 790 -18.22 -34.96 9.62
CA ARG A 790 -17.71 -34.59 8.29
C ARG A 790 -18.43 -35.24 7.13
N ILE A 791 -18.48 -34.53 6.01
CA ILE A 791 -18.94 -35.01 4.71
C ILE A 791 -17.87 -34.67 3.68
N ILE A 792 -17.19 -35.68 3.15
CA ILE A 792 -16.16 -35.53 2.13
C ILE A 792 -16.63 -36.21 0.85
N ALA A 793 -16.63 -35.48 -0.26
CA ALA A 793 -16.97 -36.06 -1.55
C ALA A 793 -15.99 -37.19 -1.95
N LEU A 794 -16.50 -38.26 -2.55
CA LEU A 794 -15.70 -39.37 -3.11
C LEU A 794 -15.29 -39.21 -4.59
N GLY A 795 -15.77 -38.16 -5.27
CA GLY A 795 -15.67 -37.97 -6.72
C GLY A 795 -16.33 -36.66 -7.18
N LYS A 796 -16.53 -36.49 -8.49
CA LYS A 796 -17.09 -35.25 -9.06
C LYS A 796 -18.54 -35.03 -8.62
N GLY A 797 -18.88 -33.79 -8.25
CA GLY A 797 -20.19 -33.43 -7.68
C GLY A 797 -21.41 -33.79 -8.55
N ARG A 798 -21.30 -33.71 -9.89
CA ARG A 798 -22.41 -34.08 -10.80
C ARG A 798 -22.72 -35.59 -10.76
N GLU A 799 -21.69 -36.43 -10.75
CA GLU A 799 -21.84 -37.88 -10.68
C GLU A 799 -22.40 -38.32 -9.34
N GLN A 800 -22.01 -37.65 -8.26
CA GLN A 800 -22.55 -37.90 -6.92
C GLN A 800 -24.01 -37.51 -6.80
N HIS A 801 -24.37 -36.33 -7.30
CA HIS A 801 -25.76 -35.90 -7.29
C HIS A 801 -26.64 -36.84 -8.13
N ALA A 802 -26.18 -37.24 -9.32
CA ALA A 802 -26.87 -38.23 -10.15
C ALA A 802 -27.04 -39.58 -9.43
N LYS A 803 -26.04 -40.04 -8.66
CA LYS A 803 -26.13 -41.26 -7.85
C LYS A 803 -27.11 -41.13 -6.68
N ALA A 804 -27.14 -39.99 -6.02
CA ALA A 804 -28.10 -39.71 -4.94
C ALA A 804 -29.55 -39.69 -5.45
N VAL A 805 -29.78 -39.13 -6.64
CA VAL A 805 -31.11 -39.10 -7.28
C VAL A 805 -31.52 -40.48 -7.80
N ARG A 806 -30.61 -41.22 -8.45
CA ARG A 806 -30.92 -42.54 -9.03
C ARG A 806 -31.09 -43.65 -8.00
N SER A 807 -30.41 -43.58 -6.86
CA SER A 807 -30.42 -44.63 -5.86
C SER A 807 -30.27 -44.05 -4.45
N PRO A 808 -31.31 -43.35 -3.95
CA PRO A 808 -31.28 -42.72 -2.63
C PRO A 808 -31.12 -43.77 -1.53
N ALA A 809 -30.37 -43.41 -0.50
CA ALA A 809 -30.14 -44.25 0.67
C ALA A 809 -30.92 -43.72 1.87
N SER A 810 -31.33 -44.60 2.80
CA SER A 810 -32.00 -44.21 4.06
C SER A 810 -31.46 -45.06 5.21
N GLY A 811 -31.50 -44.51 6.44
CA GLY A 811 -31.04 -45.20 7.64
C GLY A 811 -29.51 -45.25 7.81
N PRO A 812 -29.01 -46.09 8.75
CA PRO A 812 -27.58 -46.24 9.01
C PRO A 812 -26.86 -46.99 7.86
N PRO A 813 -25.53 -46.83 7.71
CA PRO A 813 -24.77 -47.54 6.70
C PRO A 813 -24.81 -49.06 6.90
N PRO A 814 -24.58 -49.88 5.85
CA PRO A 814 -24.59 -51.33 5.94
C PRO A 814 -23.62 -51.85 7.01
N ALA A 815 -24.02 -52.90 7.73
CA ALA A 815 -23.19 -53.52 8.76
C ALA A 815 -21.86 -54.03 8.14
N GLY A 816 -20.72 -53.62 8.71
CA GLY A 816 -19.39 -53.95 8.20
C GLY A 816 -18.87 -53.06 7.07
N ALA A 817 -19.58 -51.99 6.70
CA ALA A 817 -19.13 -51.03 5.70
C ALA A 817 -17.82 -50.35 6.13
N ASN A 818 -16.86 -50.27 5.20
CA ASN A 818 -15.65 -49.47 5.44
C ASN A 818 -15.96 -47.97 5.39
N ALA A 819 -15.04 -47.12 5.87
CA ALA A 819 -15.26 -45.67 5.99
C ALA A 819 -15.68 -45.01 4.66
N ARG A 820 -15.18 -45.52 3.52
CA ARG A 820 -15.52 -45.01 2.19
C ARG A 820 -16.93 -45.41 1.77
N GLU A 821 -17.34 -46.65 2.05
CA GLU A 821 -18.69 -47.15 1.80
C GLU A 821 -19.74 -46.46 2.69
N ALA A 822 -19.40 -46.22 3.96
CA ALA A 822 -20.24 -45.45 4.88
C ALA A 822 -20.43 -44.01 4.38
N MET A 823 -19.38 -43.34 3.90
CA MET A 823 -19.48 -42.01 3.30
C MET A 823 -20.29 -42.02 1.99
N ALA A 824 -20.12 -43.04 1.16
CA ALA A 824 -20.91 -43.21 -0.07
C ALA A 824 -22.40 -43.41 0.21
N HIS A 825 -22.74 -44.09 1.31
CA HIS A 825 -24.10 -44.21 1.80
C HIS A 825 -24.65 -42.86 2.24
N ARG A 826 -23.90 -42.15 3.08
CA ARG A 826 -24.28 -40.84 3.63
C ARG A 826 -24.51 -39.77 2.56
N LEU A 827 -23.66 -39.70 1.53
CA LEU A 827 -23.83 -38.77 0.41
C LEU A 827 -25.09 -39.03 -0.44
N ARG A 828 -25.69 -40.22 -0.33
CA ARG A 828 -26.95 -40.59 -1.02
C ARG A 828 -28.18 -40.39 -0.16
N THR A 829 -28.06 -40.08 1.14
CA THR A 829 -29.23 -39.73 1.95
C THR A 829 -29.70 -38.31 1.61
N PRO A 830 -31.00 -38.01 1.76
CA PRO A 830 -31.52 -36.66 1.52
C PRO A 830 -30.78 -35.59 2.32
N GLU A 831 -30.48 -35.87 3.60
CA GLU A 831 -29.81 -34.94 4.51
C GLU A 831 -28.35 -34.71 4.08
N GLY A 832 -27.61 -35.78 3.78
CA GLY A 832 -26.21 -35.70 3.39
C GLY A 832 -26.03 -35.02 2.03
N SER A 833 -26.93 -35.31 1.08
CA SER A 833 -26.93 -34.68 -0.25
C SER A 833 -27.24 -33.18 -0.15
N ALA A 834 -28.26 -32.80 0.64
CA ALA A 834 -28.62 -31.40 0.86
C ALA A 834 -27.52 -30.62 1.60
N ALA A 835 -26.88 -31.23 2.61
CA ALA A 835 -25.74 -30.64 3.30
C ALA A 835 -24.56 -30.40 2.35
N TYR A 836 -24.17 -31.40 1.56
CA TYR A 836 -23.05 -31.26 0.61
C TYR A 836 -23.33 -30.23 -0.50
N LYS A 837 -24.59 -30.13 -0.98
CA LYS A 837 -24.98 -29.14 -2.01
C LYS A 837 -24.69 -27.69 -1.56
N ARG A 838 -24.77 -27.40 -0.26
CA ARG A 838 -24.48 -26.07 0.30
C ARG A 838 -23.00 -25.70 0.28
N ARG A 839 -22.09 -26.69 0.23
CA ARG A 839 -20.62 -26.49 0.27
C ARG A 839 -20.14 -25.44 -0.73
N GLY A 840 -20.51 -25.60 -2.01
CA GLY A 840 -20.07 -24.72 -3.09
C GLY A 840 -20.52 -23.27 -2.86
N ALA A 841 -21.80 -23.10 -2.50
CA ALA A 841 -22.35 -21.79 -2.16
C ALA A 841 -21.63 -21.15 -0.96
N THR A 842 -21.23 -21.93 0.04
CA THR A 842 -20.54 -21.41 1.24
C THR A 842 -19.12 -20.93 0.95
N VAL A 843 -18.27 -21.75 0.34
CA VAL A 843 -16.81 -21.50 0.29
C VAL A 843 -16.34 -20.77 -0.97
N GLU A 844 -16.97 -20.99 -2.12
CA GLU A 844 -16.50 -20.43 -3.40
C GLU A 844 -16.58 -18.89 -3.45
N PRO A 845 -17.64 -18.22 -2.97
CA PRO A 845 -17.70 -16.76 -2.93
C PRO A 845 -16.62 -16.15 -2.03
N SER A 846 -16.36 -16.78 -0.88
CA SER A 846 -15.34 -16.35 0.07
C SER A 846 -13.94 -16.48 -0.52
N ILE A 847 -13.63 -17.59 -1.19
CA ILE A 847 -12.36 -17.76 -1.91
C ILE A 847 -12.23 -16.77 -3.07
N GLY A 848 -13.30 -16.53 -3.82
CA GLY A 848 -13.33 -15.56 -4.91
C GLY A 848 -12.95 -14.16 -4.41
N THR A 849 -13.59 -13.71 -3.33
CA THR A 849 -13.31 -12.41 -2.70
C THR A 849 -11.91 -12.38 -2.08
N LEU A 850 -11.48 -13.43 -1.39
CA LEU A 850 -10.14 -13.53 -0.81
C LEU A 850 -9.06 -13.39 -1.88
N LYS A 851 -9.26 -13.94 -3.08
CA LYS A 851 -8.35 -13.76 -4.22
C LYS A 851 -8.29 -12.35 -4.77
N THR A 852 -9.36 -11.56 -4.61
CA THR A 852 -9.31 -10.12 -4.96
C THR A 852 -8.46 -9.34 -3.99
N ILE A 853 -8.49 -9.70 -2.70
CA ILE A 853 -7.65 -9.13 -1.65
C ILE A 853 -6.19 -9.58 -1.82
N LEU A 854 -5.99 -10.89 -2.01
CA LEU A 854 -4.69 -11.54 -2.11
C LEU A 854 -4.56 -12.33 -3.42
N SER A 855 -4.27 -11.63 -4.52
CA SER A 855 -4.08 -12.26 -5.83
C SER A 855 -2.71 -12.93 -6.01
N ARG A 856 -1.73 -12.56 -5.18
CA ARG A 856 -0.39 -13.20 -5.06
C ARG A 856 0.21 -12.83 -3.71
N PHE A 857 1.11 -13.63 -3.16
CA PHE A 857 1.89 -13.20 -1.99
C PHE A 857 2.85 -12.06 -2.37
N SER A 858 3.00 -11.10 -1.47
CA SER A 858 3.96 -9.99 -1.60
C SER A 858 5.28 -10.33 -0.90
N ARG A 859 5.24 -11.14 0.17
CA ARG A 859 6.44 -11.64 0.85
C ARG A 859 6.83 -13.04 0.36
N ARG A 860 8.08 -13.42 0.61
CA ARG A 860 8.68 -14.69 0.17
C ARG A 860 8.95 -15.57 1.39
N GLY A 861 8.86 -16.89 1.21
CA GLY A 861 8.98 -17.86 2.29
C GLY A 861 7.62 -18.30 2.85
N LEU A 862 7.57 -19.52 3.39
CA LEU A 862 6.33 -20.15 3.82
C LEU A 862 5.65 -19.40 4.99
N ASP A 863 6.42 -19.04 6.01
CA ASP A 863 5.87 -18.36 7.20
C ASP A 863 5.34 -16.97 6.86
N ALA A 864 6.08 -16.24 6.01
CA ALA A 864 5.66 -14.94 5.52
C ALA A 864 4.37 -15.02 4.68
N ALA A 865 4.22 -16.06 3.86
CA ALA A 865 3.00 -16.32 3.11
C ALA A 865 1.82 -16.68 4.04
N ARG A 866 2.05 -17.49 5.08
CA ARG A 866 1.03 -17.83 6.09
C ARG A 866 0.57 -16.59 6.85
N SER A 867 1.49 -15.75 7.28
CA SER A 867 1.20 -14.48 7.96
C SER A 867 0.40 -13.52 7.07
N GLU A 868 0.80 -13.38 5.80
CA GLU A 868 0.07 -12.55 4.84
C GLU A 868 -1.34 -13.08 4.54
N LEU A 869 -1.54 -14.39 4.53
CA LEU A 869 -2.87 -14.99 4.41
C LEU A 869 -3.75 -14.71 5.63
N ASN A 870 -3.19 -14.74 6.85
CA ASN A 870 -3.92 -14.37 8.07
C ASN A 870 -4.35 -12.90 8.04
N LEU A 871 -3.47 -11.99 7.63
CA LEU A 871 -3.81 -10.57 7.46
C LEU A 871 -4.89 -10.36 6.39
N ALA A 872 -4.80 -11.06 5.26
CA ALA A 872 -5.81 -11.01 4.20
C ALA A 872 -7.17 -11.56 4.67
N ALA A 873 -7.18 -12.64 5.46
CA ALA A 873 -8.39 -13.22 6.03
C ALA A 873 -9.03 -12.28 7.08
N ALA A 874 -8.21 -11.59 7.89
CA ALA A 874 -8.68 -10.56 8.82
C ALA A 874 -9.35 -9.39 8.07
N ALA A 875 -8.69 -8.86 7.03
CA ALA A 875 -9.25 -7.82 6.18
C ALA A 875 -10.55 -8.26 5.48
N TYR A 876 -10.62 -9.50 5.01
CA TYR A 876 -11.85 -10.08 4.45
C TYR A 876 -13.00 -10.08 5.48
N ASN A 877 -12.73 -10.55 6.70
CA ASN A 877 -13.74 -10.60 7.76
C ASN A 877 -14.19 -9.18 8.17
N ILE A 878 -13.30 -8.20 8.22
CA ILE A 878 -13.65 -6.79 8.48
C ILE A 878 -14.58 -6.22 7.41
N ARG A 879 -14.30 -6.49 6.12
CA ARG A 879 -15.22 -6.11 5.04
C ARG A 879 -16.59 -6.75 5.19
N LYS A 880 -16.65 -8.00 5.66
CA LYS A 880 -17.91 -8.69 5.91
C LYS A 880 -18.69 -8.09 7.08
N ILE A 881 -18.00 -7.72 8.17
CA ILE A 881 -18.60 -6.98 9.28
C ILE A 881 -19.20 -5.68 8.75
N HIS A 882 -18.42 -4.90 7.98
CA HIS A 882 -18.87 -3.63 7.43
C HIS A 882 -20.17 -3.74 6.64
N THR A 883 -20.26 -4.69 5.70
CA THR A 883 -21.47 -4.90 4.89
C THR A 883 -22.66 -5.46 5.69
N ALA A 884 -22.41 -6.07 6.86
CA ALA A 884 -23.46 -6.55 7.73
C ALA A 884 -23.99 -5.46 8.68
N THR A 885 -23.19 -4.44 8.98
CA THR A 885 -23.50 -3.36 9.92
C THR A 885 -23.85 -2.02 9.27
N ALA A 886 -23.41 -1.79 8.03
CA ALA A 886 -23.81 -0.68 7.17
C ALA A 886 -25.13 -1.00 6.48
#